data_AF-A0A8H8P8C2-F1
#
_entry.id   AF-A0A8H8P8C2-F1
#
_cell.length_a   1.000
_cell.length_b   1.000
_cell.length_c   1.000
_cell.angle_alpha   90.00
_cell.angle_beta   90.00
_cell.angle_gamma   90.00
#
_symmetry.space_group_name_H-M   'P 1'
#
loop_
_entity.id
_entity.type
_entity.pdbx_description
1 polymer ?
#
loop_
_entity_poly.entity_id
_entity_poly.type
_entity_poly.pdbx_seq_one_letter_code
_entity_poly.pdbx_strand_id
1 'polypeptide(L)'
;MSEQLLKTASTHNASLVGMIDSAFGRVMDVVASVGWTPLARLAESGVVALMQKITVGHLRVLTESHIYNFPPHGSEGIQDGPSAELRVVKDSFWIRLVTMSDLGFAEAFMYGDVECDDLVTLFKIFLLNRENLVEMKSAIASLLFTLPQRLTSIRFLNTLSNSRSNISAHYDISNQMFEAFLSRDMTYSCAIFPTLDADMAIVEKGERLLENGVVVKGLGNGDFHGIGVDTDIPTNKLTLPDEEDQLYQAQMIKLEHLVKKLKIPETSDKVIRILEIGSGWGALAILLTQKYPFVEVDSLTLSSEQKSLAEERIRAAGVESRVRIWLMDYRCVPESWSGIFDRFVSIEMIEAVGREFLKEYWAIVERCMKPENSVGVVQVITIPEPRVGVQDTNGIFARLISFGNGIPGEVFPGGHLPTVTALVDTLAQGGKNKLIIDSISNIGPHYARTLREWRRRFLARFDSDIIPSLKREYPDVFDESPRGRQEIEVFKRKWVYYYCYCEVGFTTRTLGDHIITFSSAMKGFFAVAALTVSSALGGASASSYHEKRIDHYGQATWFNPVSGNDGCGYQVPSGVPAVHVSPTYWRNGQNCGQWVQLNINGKQSYGVVTGECKTCQAENIDTSPNLFSDFGHTDIGILTCKWKFMKKDWEPKELPECE
;
A
#
# COMPACT_ATOMS: atom_id res chain seq x y z
N MET A 1 -14.21 24.25 -22.51
CA MET A 1 -15.30 24.92 -21.76
C MET A 1 -14.73 25.35 -20.43
N SER A 2 -14.16 26.55 -20.45
CA SER A 2 -13.59 27.29 -19.32
C SER A 2 -14.66 28.29 -18.85
N GLU A 3 -14.61 28.71 -17.58
CA GLU A 3 -15.38 29.84 -16.99
C GLU A 3 -16.76 29.64 -16.33
N GLN A 4 -17.09 28.49 -15.70
CA GLN A 4 -18.39 28.38 -15.00
C GLN A 4 -18.41 27.93 -13.53
N LEU A 5 -17.30 27.99 -12.80
CA LEU A 5 -17.28 27.63 -11.37
C LEU A 5 -16.66 28.67 -10.42
N LEU A 6 -16.45 29.89 -10.87
CA LEU A 6 -15.99 31.00 -10.00
C LEU A 6 -16.94 32.18 -10.10
N LYS A 7 -17.99 32.18 -9.27
CA LYS A 7 -18.70 33.38 -8.78
C LYS A 7 -19.85 32.98 -7.87
N THR A 8 -19.66 33.06 -6.55
CA THR A 8 -20.49 33.90 -5.67
C THR A 8 -19.99 33.83 -4.23
N ALA A 9 -19.27 34.86 -3.82
CA ALA A 9 -19.26 35.31 -2.43
C ALA A 9 -20.02 36.65 -2.43
N SER A 10 -21.12 36.75 -1.68
CA SER A 10 -21.71 38.04 -1.32
C SER A 10 -22.33 37.98 0.07
N THR A 11 -21.61 38.57 1.02
CA THR A 11 -22.10 39.54 2.01
C THR A 11 -23.61 39.59 2.28
N HIS A 12 -24.02 39.27 3.51
CA HIS A 12 -25.08 40.02 4.21
C HIS A 12 -24.90 39.91 5.73
N ASN A 13 -24.46 41.02 6.34
CA ASN A 13 -24.49 41.25 7.78
C ASN A 13 -25.93 41.55 8.22
N ALA A 14 -26.30 41.01 9.40
CA ALA A 14 -27.53 41.22 10.15
C ALA A 14 -28.82 40.62 9.55
N SER A 15 -29.05 39.33 9.81
CA SER A 15 -30.39 38.73 9.70
C SER A 15 -30.76 37.99 10.99
N LEU A 16 -32.06 37.90 11.28
CA LEU A 16 -32.63 37.15 12.41
C LEU A 16 -32.18 35.67 12.43
N VAL A 17 -31.84 35.13 11.25
CA VAL A 17 -31.27 33.79 11.07
C VAL A 17 -29.86 33.70 11.66
N GLY A 18 -29.03 34.74 11.52
CA GLY A 18 -27.70 34.78 12.14
C GLY A 18 -27.74 34.82 13.68
N MET A 19 -28.77 35.41 14.27
CA MET A 19 -28.98 35.39 15.73
C MET A 19 -29.50 34.04 16.22
N ILE A 20 -30.39 33.39 15.46
CA ILE A 20 -30.88 32.04 15.75
C ILE A 20 -29.77 31.01 15.60
N ASP A 21 -28.92 31.12 14.57
CA ASP A 21 -27.73 30.26 14.39
C ASP A 21 -26.69 30.49 15.48
N SER A 22 -26.49 31.73 15.94
CA SER A 22 -25.59 32.04 17.05
C SER A 22 -26.11 31.48 18.38
N ALA A 23 -27.42 31.53 18.61
CA ALA A 23 -28.03 30.98 19.82
C ALA A 23 -28.03 29.44 19.80
N PHE A 24 -28.31 28.84 18.65
CA PHE A 24 -28.26 27.39 18.45
C PHE A 24 -26.82 26.85 18.55
N GLY A 25 -25.85 27.58 18.00
CA GLY A 25 -24.42 27.31 18.16
C GLY A 25 -23.98 27.32 19.62
N ARG A 26 -24.39 28.34 20.40
CA ARG A 26 -24.09 28.41 21.85
C ARG A 26 -24.73 27.29 22.65
N VAL A 27 -25.97 26.91 22.33
CA VAL A 27 -26.66 25.79 23.01
C VAL A 27 -25.98 24.46 22.68
N MET A 28 -25.62 24.24 21.40
CA MET A 28 -24.89 23.05 20.97
C MET A 28 -23.46 23.01 21.53
N ASP A 29 -22.80 24.16 21.69
CA ASP A 29 -21.49 24.27 22.34
C ASP A 29 -21.56 23.94 23.83
N VAL A 30 -22.63 24.35 24.52
CA VAL A 30 -22.88 24.00 25.93
C VAL A 30 -23.18 22.52 26.09
N VAL A 31 -24.04 21.94 25.24
CA VAL A 31 -24.35 20.50 25.22
C VAL A 31 -23.10 19.68 24.88
N ALA A 32 -22.28 20.15 23.94
CA ALA A 32 -21.01 19.54 23.60
C ALA A 32 -19.97 19.71 24.71
N SER A 33 -19.88 20.85 25.40
CA SER A 33 -18.92 21.06 26.51
C SER A 33 -19.28 20.25 27.75
N VAL A 34 -20.57 20.05 28.03
CA VAL A 34 -21.03 19.26 29.19
C VAL A 34 -20.86 17.75 28.94
N GLY A 35 -20.96 17.29 27.70
CA GLY A 35 -20.74 15.89 27.33
C GLY A 35 -19.29 15.51 27.02
N TRP A 36 -18.43 16.47 26.67
CA TRP A 36 -17.07 16.19 26.19
C TRP A 36 -16.14 15.64 27.26
N THR A 37 -16.06 16.25 28.44
CA THR A 37 -15.17 15.79 29.50
C THR A 37 -15.55 14.39 30.01
N PRO A 38 -16.84 14.07 30.27
CA PRO A 38 -17.21 12.69 30.61
C PRO A 38 -16.90 11.69 29.50
N LEU A 39 -17.15 12.05 28.23
CA LEU A 39 -16.84 11.20 27.07
C LEU A 39 -15.34 10.94 26.93
N ALA A 40 -14.51 11.99 27.07
CA ALA A 40 -13.06 11.88 27.00
C ALA A 40 -12.50 10.99 28.12
N ARG A 41 -13.01 11.11 29.35
CA ARG A 41 -12.63 10.24 30.48
C ARG A 41 -13.01 8.78 30.27
N LEU A 42 -14.17 8.53 29.68
CA LEU A 42 -14.58 7.17 29.30
C LEU A 42 -13.66 6.59 28.21
N ALA A 43 -13.33 7.40 27.21
CA ALA A 43 -12.38 7.01 26.16
C ALA A 43 -10.98 6.75 26.72
N GLU A 44 -10.48 7.64 27.59
CA GLU A 44 -9.21 7.49 28.31
C GLU A 44 -9.18 6.18 29.09
N SER A 45 -10.22 5.92 29.90
CA SER A 45 -10.32 4.68 30.69
C SER A 45 -10.28 3.43 29.79
N GLY A 46 -10.95 3.48 28.63
CA GLY A 46 -10.91 2.40 27.65
C GLY A 46 -9.52 2.20 27.05
N VAL A 47 -8.84 3.27 26.62
CA VAL A 47 -7.48 3.18 26.06
C VAL A 47 -6.48 2.71 27.10
N VAL A 48 -6.54 3.22 28.33
CA VAL A 48 -5.67 2.80 29.44
C VAL A 48 -5.85 1.31 29.72
N ALA A 49 -7.09 0.82 29.78
CA ALA A 49 -7.38 -0.60 29.95
C ALA A 49 -6.81 -1.47 28.81
N LEU A 50 -6.79 -0.95 27.58
CA LEU A 50 -6.12 -1.62 26.46
C LEU A 50 -4.59 -1.65 26.65
N MET A 51 -3.99 -0.50 26.97
CA MET A 51 -2.54 -0.37 27.13
C MET A 51 -1.99 -1.21 28.29
N GLN A 52 -2.82 -1.59 29.27
CA GLN A 52 -2.46 -2.58 30.31
C GLN A 52 -2.05 -3.95 29.73
N LYS A 53 -2.42 -4.26 28.49
CA LYS A 53 -2.03 -5.51 27.81
C LYS A 53 -0.64 -5.44 27.16
N ILE A 54 0.10 -4.34 27.31
CA ILE A 54 1.50 -4.25 26.91
C ILE A 54 2.33 -5.16 27.84
N THR A 55 2.97 -6.17 27.26
CA THR A 55 3.80 -7.15 27.98
C THR A 55 5.28 -7.08 27.57
N VAL A 56 5.60 -6.45 26.44
CA VAL A 56 6.96 -6.28 25.92
C VAL A 56 7.31 -4.80 25.86
N GLY A 57 8.38 -4.39 26.57
CA GLY A 57 8.82 -3.00 26.66
C GLY A 57 8.01 -2.14 27.63
N HIS A 58 8.31 -0.84 27.67
CA HIS A 58 7.73 0.12 28.61
C HIS A 58 7.18 1.36 27.91
N LEU A 59 5.93 1.70 28.19
CA LEU A 59 5.30 2.93 27.73
C LEU A 59 4.84 3.75 28.93
N ARG A 60 5.33 4.98 29.03
CA ARG A 60 4.83 5.96 30.00
C ARG A 60 3.92 6.95 29.30
N VAL A 61 2.69 7.12 29.80
CA VAL A 61 1.73 8.08 29.25
C VAL A 61 1.45 9.16 30.28
N LEU A 62 1.81 10.41 29.96
CA LEU A 62 1.62 11.57 30.81
C LEU A 62 0.38 12.33 30.36
N THR A 63 -0.51 12.60 31.30
CA THR A 63 -1.65 13.51 31.14
C THR A 63 -1.51 14.68 32.11
N GLU A 64 -2.38 15.67 32.05
CA GLU A 64 -2.37 16.77 33.02
C GLU A 64 -2.60 16.29 34.46
N SER A 65 -3.38 15.21 34.64
CA SER A 65 -3.81 14.72 35.95
C SER A 65 -3.12 13.44 36.41
N HIS A 66 -2.50 12.67 35.51
CA HIS A 66 -2.00 11.34 35.85
C HIS A 66 -0.80 10.91 35.01
N ILE A 67 -0.01 9.97 35.54
CA ILE A 67 1.07 9.29 34.81
C ILE A 67 0.77 7.80 34.81
N TYR A 68 0.44 7.27 33.64
CA TYR A 68 0.25 5.84 33.44
C TYR A 68 1.58 5.18 33.06
N ASN A 69 1.84 4.00 33.64
CA ASN A 69 2.98 3.17 33.29
C ASN A 69 2.47 1.82 32.76
N PHE A 70 2.95 1.43 31.59
CA PHE A 70 2.60 0.18 30.93
C PHE A 70 3.86 -0.63 30.63
N PRO A 71 3.95 -1.90 31.07
CA PRO A 71 3.07 -2.53 32.05
C PRO A 71 3.12 -1.82 33.42
N PRO A 72 2.06 -1.94 34.25
CA PRO A 72 2.07 -1.41 35.61
C PRO A 72 3.22 -1.96 36.46
N HIS A 73 3.72 -1.17 37.41
CA HIS A 73 4.75 -1.60 38.34
C HIS A 73 4.35 -2.89 39.06
N GLY A 74 5.25 -3.89 39.06
CA GLY A 74 5.01 -5.18 39.71
C GLY A 74 4.22 -6.20 38.88
N SER A 75 3.98 -5.94 37.59
CA SER A 75 3.34 -6.95 36.72
C SER A 75 4.27 -8.15 36.49
N GLU A 76 3.71 -9.35 36.46
CA GLU A 76 4.44 -10.59 36.15
C GLU A 76 4.45 -10.86 34.63
N GLY A 77 5.45 -11.58 34.13
CA GLY A 77 5.55 -11.95 32.71
C GLY A 77 5.99 -10.81 31.77
N ILE A 78 6.54 -9.72 32.32
CA ILE A 78 7.09 -8.60 31.54
C ILE A 78 8.38 -9.05 30.84
N GLN A 79 8.47 -8.79 29.54
CA GLN A 79 9.69 -8.95 28.77
C GLN A 79 10.38 -7.59 28.63
N ASP A 80 11.68 -7.57 28.90
CA ASP A 80 12.52 -6.39 28.74
C ASP A 80 12.48 -5.90 27.28
N GLY A 81 12.54 -4.59 27.05
CA GLY A 81 12.27 -4.05 25.72
C GLY A 81 12.35 -2.53 25.57
N PRO A 82 11.92 -2.00 24.40
CA PRO A 82 11.96 -0.57 24.11
C PRO A 82 11.17 0.25 25.14
N SER A 83 11.64 1.46 25.43
CA SER A 83 10.99 2.38 26.37
C SER A 83 10.68 3.72 25.70
N ALA A 84 9.43 4.16 25.75
CA ALA A 84 8.97 5.43 25.18
C ALA A 84 8.05 6.20 26.13
N GLU A 85 7.99 7.51 25.93
CA GLU A 85 7.12 8.44 26.63
C GLU A 85 6.15 9.12 25.67
N LEU A 86 4.86 9.11 26.03
CA LEU A 86 3.79 9.78 25.30
C LEU A 86 3.15 10.83 26.21
N ARG A 87 3.06 12.08 25.77
CA ARG A 87 2.41 13.17 26.49
C ARG A 87 1.12 13.54 25.79
N VAL A 88 0.00 13.37 26.47
CA VAL A 88 -1.32 13.81 26.00
C VAL A 88 -1.47 15.30 26.30
N VAL A 89 -1.57 16.11 25.24
CA VAL A 89 -1.71 17.57 25.32
C VAL A 89 -3.19 17.97 25.32
N LYS A 90 -4.03 17.23 24.57
CA LYS A 90 -5.47 17.49 24.50
C LYS A 90 -6.28 16.21 24.64
N ASP A 91 -7.36 16.27 25.41
CA ASP A 91 -8.31 15.16 25.63
C ASP A 91 -8.98 14.63 24.34
N SER A 92 -8.96 15.41 23.25
CA SER A 92 -9.38 14.95 21.92
C SER A 92 -8.61 13.72 21.44
N PHE A 93 -7.37 13.53 21.91
CA PHE A 93 -6.53 12.36 21.64
C PHE A 93 -7.26 11.05 21.95
N TRP A 94 -7.84 10.92 23.15
CA TRP A 94 -8.46 9.69 23.60
C TRP A 94 -9.64 9.29 22.73
N ILE A 95 -10.48 10.27 22.38
CA ILE A 95 -11.66 10.02 21.56
C ILE A 95 -11.25 9.69 20.12
N ARG A 96 -10.24 10.38 19.55
CA ARG A 96 -9.67 10.04 18.23
C ARG A 96 -9.16 8.61 18.21
N LEU A 97 -8.38 8.23 19.22
CA LEU A 97 -7.78 6.91 19.31
C LEU A 97 -8.84 5.80 19.43
N VAL A 98 -9.95 6.01 20.12
CA VAL A 98 -10.99 4.98 20.19
C VAL A 98 -11.85 4.92 18.92
N THR A 99 -12.19 6.08 18.35
CA THR A 99 -13.10 6.13 17.19
C THR A 99 -12.43 5.74 15.88
N MET A 100 -11.15 6.07 15.73
CA MET A 100 -10.39 5.92 14.50
C MET A 100 -9.14 5.05 14.68
N SER A 101 -8.90 4.52 15.88
CA SER A 101 -7.77 3.63 16.19
C SER A 101 -6.45 4.25 15.74
N ASP A 102 -5.76 3.52 14.89
CA ASP A 102 -4.46 3.80 14.32
C ASP A 102 -4.45 5.13 13.51
N LEU A 103 -5.49 5.41 12.73
CA LEU A 103 -5.68 6.71 12.07
C LEU A 103 -5.91 7.85 13.08
N GLY A 104 -6.65 7.57 14.16
CA GLY A 104 -6.90 8.53 15.22
C GLY A 104 -5.64 8.98 15.93
N PHE A 105 -4.71 8.05 16.15
CA PHE A 105 -3.37 8.35 16.67
C PHE A 105 -2.59 9.26 15.71
N ALA A 106 -2.58 8.92 14.41
CA ALA A 106 -1.87 9.69 13.39
C ALA A 106 -2.36 11.15 13.32
N GLU A 107 -3.67 11.36 13.27
CA GLU A 107 -4.24 12.71 13.27
C GLU A 107 -3.96 13.46 14.57
N ALA A 108 -4.11 12.79 15.72
CA ALA A 108 -3.82 13.40 17.00
C ALA A 108 -2.34 13.85 17.09
N PHE A 109 -1.42 13.05 16.57
CA PHE A 109 -0.02 13.45 16.45
C PHE A 109 0.09 14.65 15.52
N MET A 110 -0.45 14.62 14.30
CA MET A 110 -0.35 15.73 13.34
C MET A 110 -0.87 17.06 13.89
N TYR A 111 -2.03 17.07 14.58
CA TYR A 111 -2.63 18.28 15.17
C TYR A 111 -2.04 18.72 16.52
N GLY A 112 -1.04 18.01 17.03
CA GLY A 112 -0.41 18.31 18.32
C GLY A 112 -1.33 18.06 19.52
N ASP A 113 -2.26 17.10 19.40
CA ASP A 113 -3.07 16.63 20.54
C ASP A 113 -2.24 15.69 21.44
N VAL A 114 -1.14 15.15 20.90
CA VAL A 114 -0.20 14.27 21.60
C VAL A 114 1.24 14.54 21.15
N GLU A 115 2.19 14.43 22.07
CA GLU A 115 3.63 14.50 21.83
C GLU A 115 4.30 13.18 22.23
N CYS A 116 5.41 12.84 21.58
CA CYS A 116 6.19 11.63 21.89
C CYS A 116 7.68 12.01 21.96
N ASP A 117 8.45 11.29 22.77
CA ASP A 117 9.90 11.44 22.81
C ASP A 117 10.60 10.74 21.63
N ASP A 118 10.12 9.55 21.27
CA ASP A 118 10.62 8.71 20.18
C ASP A 118 9.48 7.88 19.54
N LEU A 119 8.89 8.44 18.48
CA LEU A 119 7.84 7.79 17.69
C LEU A 119 8.25 6.42 17.12
N VAL A 120 9.52 6.22 16.77
CA VAL A 120 10.02 4.95 16.23
C VAL A 120 9.95 3.88 17.30
N THR A 121 10.41 4.21 18.50
CA THR A 121 10.37 3.30 19.66
C THR A 121 8.93 3.03 20.11
N LEU A 122 8.05 4.03 20.08
CA LEU A 122 6.62 3.85 20.37
C LEU A 122 5.97 2.84 19.40
N PHE A 123 6.17 3.00 18.09
CA PHE A 123 5.63 2.06 17.11
C PHE A 123 6.21 0.66 17.24
N LYS A 124 7.48 0.51 17.61
CA LYS A 124 8.07 -0.79 17.93
C LYS A 124 7.36 -1.46 19.11
N ILE A 125 7.06 -0.71 20.18
CA ILE A 125 6.26 -1.22 21.32
C ILE A 125 4.90 -1.71 20.82
N PHE A 126 4.17 -0.90 20.05
CA PHE A 126 2.85 -1.29 19.53
C PHE A 126 2.92 -2.53 18.64
N LEU A 127 3.96 -2.67 17.81
CA LEU A 127 4.11 -3.83 16.94
C LEU A 127 4.45 -5.11 17.72
N LEU A 128 5.35 -5.02 18.70
CA LEU A 128 5.73 -6.15 19.57
C LEU A 128 4.53 -6.66 20.38
N ASN A 129 3.59 -5.78 20.71
CA ASN A 129 2.39 -6.09 21.47
C ASN A 129 1.13 -6.22 20.58
N ARG A 130 1.27 -6.30 19.25
CA ARG A 130 0.13 -6.21 18.30
C ARG A 130 -0.96 -7.24 18.61
N GLU A 131 -0.61 -8.47 18.97
CA GLU A 131 -1.58 -9.55 19.18
C GLU A 131 -2.46 -9.26 20.39
N ASN A 132 -1.87 -8.67 21.44
CA ASN A 132 -2.57 -8.23 22.64
C ASN A 132 -3.45 -6.98 22.39
N LEU A 133 -3.06 -6.15 21.42
CA LEU A 133 -3.73 -4.87 21.10
C LEU A 133 -4.80 -4.99 20.00
N VAL A 134 -4.79 -6.05 19.17
CA VAL A 134 -5.68 -6.23 18.00
C VAL A 134 -7.06 -6.81 18.31
N GLU A 135 -7.24 -7.60 19.37
CA GLU A 135 -8.48 -8.34 19.70
C GLU A 135 -9.74 -7.49 19.96
N MET A 136 -9.66 -6.17 19.84
CA MET A 136 -10.59 -5.25 20.49
C MET A 136 -11.30 -4.28 19.55
N LYS A 137 -11.39 -4.60 18.25
CA LYS A 137 -12.34 -3.90 17.35
C LYS A 137 -13.80 -4.01 17.83
N SER A 138 -14.12 -4.97 18.71
CA SER A 138 -15.49 -5.27 19.17
C SER A 138 -15.87 -4.70 20.55
N ALA A 139 -14.99 -4.77 21.55
CA ALA A 139 -15.37 -4.51 22.96
C ALA A 139 -15.39 -3.02 23.37
N ILE A 140 -14.44 -2.21 22.92
CA ILE A 140 -14.41 -0.77 23.25
C ILE A 140 -15.25 0.05 22.28
N ALA A 141 -15.27 -0.36 21.01
CA ALA A 141 -16.17 0.18 20.01
C ALA A 141 -17.63 0.08 20.50
N SER A 142 -18.08 -1.11 20.94
CA SER A 142 -19.45 -1.30 21.44
C SER A 142 -19.79 -0.44 22.65
N LEU A 143 -18.85 -0.19 23.56
CA LEU A 143 -19.07 0.65 24.75
C LEU A 143 -19.38 2.11 24.39
N LEU A 144 -18.65 2.69 23.41
CA LEU A 144 -18.81 4.09 23.01
C LEU A 144 -19.83 4.29 21.88
N PHE A 145 -20.16 3.25 21.11
CA PHE A 145 -21.28 3.26 20.15
C PHE A 145 -22.67 3.30 20.82
N THR A 146 -22.76 3.13 22.16
CA THR A 146 -24.00 3.39 22.91
C THR A 146 -24.27 4.87 23.14
N LEU A 147 -23.28 5.75 22.93
CA LEU A 147 -23.47 7.20 22.99
C LEU A 147 -24.00 7.71 21.64
N PRO A 148 -24.92 8.70 21.62
CA PRO A 148 -25.54 9.15 20.38
C PRO A 148 -24.48 9.55 19.35
N GLN A 149 -24.44 8.86 18.19
CA GLN A 149 -23.52 9.17 17.09
C GLN A 149 -23.51 10.66 16.70
N ARG A 150 -24.60 11.39 16.96
CA ARG A 150 -24.71 12.84 16.72
C ARG A 150 -23.76 13.67 17.61
N LEU A 151 -23.47 13.28 18.84
CA LEU A 151 -22.61 14.07 19.74
C LEU A 151 -21.13 13.94 19.41
N THR A 152 -20.69 12.74 19.04
CA THR A 152 -19.32 12.48 18.58
C THR A 152 -19.08 13.09 17.21
N SER A 153 -20.02 12.92 16.27
CA SER A 153 -19.90 13.46 14.91
C SER A 153 -19.91 14.99 14.85
N ILE A 154 -20.68 15.72 15.67
CA ILE A 154 -20.79 17.19 15.53
C ILE A 154 -19.48 17.91 15.87
N ARG A 155 -18.72 17.49 16.89
CA ARG A 155 -17.40 18.10 17.15
C ARG A 155 -16.31 17.53 16.25
N PHE A 156 -16.27 16.21 16.04
CA PHE A 156 -15.26 15.57 15.19
C PHE A 156 -15.35 16.03 13.73
N LEU A 157 -16.56 16.06 13.15
CA LEU A 157 -16.79 16.52 11.79
C LEU A 157 -16.56 18.02 11.65
N ASN A 158 -16.89 18.84 12.65
CA ASN A 158 -16.61 20.29 12.59
C ASN A 158 -15.11 20.59 12.72
N THR A 159 -14.34 19.83 13.49
CA THR A 159 -12.86 19.93 13.48
C THR A 159 -12.24 19.41 12.19
N LEU A 160 -12.78 18.34 11.59
CA LEU A 160 -12.34 17.79 10.29
C LEU A 160 -12.68 18.72 9.11
N SER A 161 -13.80 19.44 9.19
CA SER A 161 -14.29 20.34 8.14
C SER A 161 -13.60 21.71 8.14
N ASN A 162 -13.13 22.19 9.31
CA ASN A 162 -12.45 23.48 9.44
C ASN A 162 -10.94 23.44 9.12
N SER A 163 -10.29 22.28 9.17
CA SER A 163 -8.89 22.09 8.73
C SER A 163 -8.80 21.70 7.25
N ARG A 164 -9.61 22.35 6.40
CA ARG A 164 -9.45 22.29 4.94
C ARG A 164 -8.21 23.07 4.50
N SER A 165 -7.06 22.47 4.76
CA SER A 165 -5.74 22.85 4.26
C SER A 165 -5.07 21.54 3.90
N ASN A 166 -5.27 21.21 2.64
CA ASN A 166 -5.26 19.86 2.16
C ASN A 166 -4.41 19.86 0.89
N ILE A 167 -3.12 20.11 1.07
CA ILE A 167 -2.15 20.11 0.00
C ILE A 167 -1.43 18.78 0.05
N SER A 168 -1.92 17.83 -0.75
CA SER A 168 -1.07 16.75 -1.27
C SER A 168 -1.73 16.09 -2.47
N ALA A 169 -1.43 16.62 -3.65
CA ALA A 169 -1.25 15.80 -4.84
C ALA A 169 0.26 15.50 -4.92
N HIS A 170 0.63 14.23 -4.96
CA HIS A 170 2.04 13.83 -4.91
C HIS A 170 2.73 14.10 -6.23
N TYR A 171 3.95 14.63 -6.13
CA TYR A 171 4.78 15.21 -7.20
C TYR A 171 4.30 16.53 -7.81
N ASP A 172 3.18 17.09 -7.36
CA ASP A 172 2.78 18.47 -7.66
C ASP A 172 3.07 19.42 -6.47
N ILE A 173 3.89 18.96 -5.52
CA ILE A 173 4.51 19.80 -4.47
C ILE A 173 5.88 20.24 -4.99
N SER A 174 6.33 21.45 -4.60
CA SER A 174 7.55 22.09 -5.09
C SER A 174 8.76 21.16 -5.07
N ASN A 175 9.44 21.09 -6.22
CA ASN A 175 10.75 20.46 -6.37
C ASN A 175 11.76 20.97 -5.32
N GLN A 176 11.65 22.22 -4.86
CA GLN A 176 12.56 22.79 -3.86
C GLN A 176 12.41 22.13 -2.49
N MET A 177 11.19 21.71 -2.14
CA MET A 177 10.96 20.96 -0.92
C MET A 177 11.70 19.60 -0.98
N PHE A 178 11.55 18.87 -2.09
CA PHE A 178 12.24 17.60 -2.28
C PHE A 178 13.76 17.76 -2.31
N GLU A 179 14.26 18.81 -2.97
CA GLU A 179 15.70 19.13 -3.01
C GLU A 179 16.30 19.35 -1.61
N ALA A 180 15.50 19.84 -0.66
CA ALA A 180 15.97 20.08 0.71
C ALA A 180 16.37 18.81 1.47
N PHE A 181 15.75 17.66 1.15
CA PHE A 181 15.99 16.40 1.89
C PHE A 181 16.43 15.21 1.05
N LEU A 182 16.26 15.25 -0.27
CA LEU A 182 16.84 14.25 -1.16
C LEU A 182 18.35 14.47 -1.34
N SER A 183 19.02 13.49 -1.93
CA SER A 183 20.36 13.67 -2.46
C SER A 183 20.33 14.42 -3.80
N ARG A 184 21.48 14.91 -4.26
CA ARG A 184 21.59 15.73 -5.50
C ARG A 184 21.08 15.07 -6.79
N ASP A 185 20.93 13.74 -6.79
CA ASP A 185 20.31 13.01 -7.89
C ASP A 185 18.77 13.05 -7.85
N MET A 186 18.15 13.64 -6.82
CA MET A 186 16.70 13.70 -6.58
C MET A 186 16.02 12.34 -6.70
N THR A 187 16.64 11.28 -6.18
CA THR A 187 15.98 9.97 -6.17
C THR A 187 15.11 9.86 -4.91
N TYR A 188 13.78 9.80 -5.12
CA TYR A 188 12.81 9.50 -4.08
C TYR A 188 12.37 8.04 -4.13
N SER A 189 13.31 7.16 -3.83
CA SER A 189 13.13 5.71 -3.71
C SER A 189 14.19 5.14 -2.76
N CYS A 190 14.10 3.87 -2.39
CA CYS A 190 15.11 3.17 -1.58
C CYS A 190 16.52 3.31 -2.16
N ALA A 191 17.50 3.57 -1.28
CA ALA A 191 18.93 3.54 -1.59
C ALA A 191 19.56 2.18 -1.19
N ILE A 192 20.77 1.87 -1.65
CA ILE A 192 21.54 0.68 -1.21
C ILE A 192 22.82 1.13 -0.52
N PHE A 193 22.89 0.88 0.78
CA PHE A 193 24.05 1.22 1.61
C PHE A 193 25.05 0.05 1.71
N PRO A 194 26.36 0.31 1.75
CA PRO A 194 27.37 -0.72 2.06
C PRO A 194 27.17 -1.36 3.44
N THR A 195 26.59 -0.62 4.39
CA THR A 195 26.29 -1.09 5.75
C THR A 195 24.94 -0.53 6.18
N LEU A 196 24.03 -1.40 6.63
CA LEU A 196 22.62 -1.08 6.84
C LEU A 196 22.37 0.01 7.89
N ASP A 197 23.03 -0.08 9.05
CA ASP A 197 22.79 0.81 10.20
C ASP A 197 24.06 1.52 10.67
N ALA A 198 25.00 1.81 9.76
CA ALA A 198 26.22 2.53 10.12
C ALA A 198 25.93 3.95 10.66
N ASP A 199 24.80 4.55 10.29
CA ASP A 199 24.32 5.82 10.83
C ASP A 199 23.97 5.73 12.33
N MET A 200 23.52 4.56 12.79
CA MET A 200 23.19 4.34 14.21
C MET A 200 24.43 4.17 15.09
N ALA A 201 25.54 3.66 14.54
CA ALA A 201 26.80 3.52 15.29
C ALA A 201 27.44 4.87 15.66
N ILE A 202 27.12 5.94 14.91
CA ILE A 202 27.55 7.32 15.20
C ILE A 202 26.80 7.84 16.44
N VAL A 203 25.55 7.43 16.62
CA VAL A 203 24.64 7.82 17.73
C VAL A 203 25.05 7.14 19.05
N GLU A 204 25.51 5.89 19.03
CA GLU A 204 25.97 5.15 20.23
C GLU A 204 27.20 5.78 20.92
N LYS A 205 27.97 6.62 20.23
CA LYS A 205 29.12 7.36 20.81
C LYS A 205 28.73 8.64 21.58
N GLY A 206 27.48 8.74 22.04
CA GLY A 206 27.11 9.63 23.14
C GLY A 206 25.88 10.53 22.93
N GLU A 207 25.10 10.35 21.87
CA GLU A 207 24.11 11.34 21.43
C GLU A 207 22.87 10.66 20.83
N ARG A 208 21.74 10.63 21.57
CA ARG A 208 20.45 10.17 21.02
C ARG A 208 19.82 11.26 20.15
N LEU A 209 19.39 10.91 18.94
CA LEU A 209 18.54 11.74 18.09
C LEU A 209 17.10 11.68 18.63
N LEU A 210 16.60 12.76 19.23
CA LEU A 210 15.17 12.93 19.50
C LEU A 210 14.46 13.57 18.30
N GLU A 211 13.12 13.50 18.28
CA GLU A 211 12.20 13.91 17.20
C GLU A 211 12.48 15.28 16.55
N ASN A 212 13.23 16.16 17.21
CA ASN A 212 13.54 17.51 16.75
C ASN A 212 14.93 17.66 16.08
N GLY A 213 15.68 16.57 15.87
CA GLY A 213 17.06 16.65 15.37
C GLY A 213 18.04 17.24 16.38
N VAL A 214 17.61 17.39 17.64
CA VAL A 214 18.45 17.83 18.76
C VAL A 214 19.06 16.60 19.43
N VAL A 215 20.38 16.65 19.54
CA VAL A 215 21.18 15.73 20.35
C VAL A 215 20.95 16.05 21.82
N VAL A 216 20.51 15.05 22.60
CA VAL A 216 20.51 15.14 24.07
C VAL A 216 21.59 14.19 24.60
N LYS A 217 22.58 14.74 25.30
CA LYS A 217 23.51 13.95 26.12
C LYS A 217 22.71 13.21 27.19
N GLY A 218 22.90 11.90 27.27
CA GLY A 218 22.10 10.99 28.08
C GLY A 218 21.88 11.47 29.51
N LEU A 219 20.62 11.36 29.96
CA LEU A 219 20.25 11.45 31.37
C LEU A 219 20.88 10.25 32.11
N GLY A 220 22.01 10.50 32.77
CA GLY A 220 22.48 9.62 33.84
C GLY A 220 21.49 9.63 35.00
N ASN A 221 21.42 8.52 35.73
CA ASN A 221 20.62 8.41 36.95
C ASN A 221 21.09 9.43 37.99
N GLY A 222 20.27 10.45 38.28
CA GLY A 222 20.41 11.28 39.49
C GLY A 222 20.24 12.78 39.26
N ASP A 223 19.33 13.34 40.05
CA ASP A 223 19.21 14.76 40.46
C ASP A 223 18.69 15.80 39.44
N PHE A 224 17.38 16.04 39.53
CA PHE A 224 16.68 17.18 38.95
C PHE A 224 17.00 18.47 39.73
N HIS A 225 18.02 19.21 39.34
CA HIS A 225 18.11 20.65 39.60
C HIS A 225 18.65 21.40 38.37
N GLY A 226 17.77 22.22 37.77
CA GLY A 226 18.11 23.19 36.73
C GLY A 226 17.97 22.67 35.30
N ILE A 227 16.77 22.76 34.73
CA ILE A 227 16.60 22.71 33.27
C ILE A 227 17.09 24.05 32.72
N GLY A 228 18.39 24.14 32.44
CA GLY A 228 18.93 25.13 31.53
C GLY A 228 18.65 24.66 30.11
N VAL A 229 17.62 25.21 29.47
CA VAL A 229 17.48 25.12 28.01
C VAL A 229 18.51 26.07 27.42
N ASP A 230 19.66 25.56 27.03
CA ASP A 230 20.62 26.35 26.27
C ASP A 230 20.13 26.40 24.82
N THR A 231 19.42 27.47 24.47
CA THR A 231 18.86 27.70 23.11
C THR A 231 19.92 28.12 22.09
N ASP A 232 21.18 28.26 22.50
CA ASP A 232 22.28 28.73 21.66
C ASP A 232 23.18 27.59 21.16
N ILE A 233 22.57 26.54 20.57
CA ILE A 233 23.33 25.64 19.69
C ILE A 233 23.46 26.34 18.34
N PRO A 234 24.67 26.75 17.90
CA PRO A 234 24.84 27.32 16.58
C PRO A 234 24.39 26.28 15.55
N THR A 235 23.36 26.61 14.78
CA THR A 235 22.83 25.84 13.63
C THR A 235 23.85 25.57 12.53
N ASN A 236 25.10 25.98 12.73
CA ASN A 236 26.18 25.95 11.75
C ASN A 236 27.27 24.89 12.03
N LYS A 237 27.01 23.87 12.85
CA LYS A 237 27.98 22.79 13.15
C LYS A 237 27.41 21.36 13.14
N LEU A 238 26.39 21.11 12.32
CA LEU A 238 26.05 19.76 11.83
C LEU A 238 26.45 19.59 10.36
N THR A 239 27.46 20.33 9.91
CA THR A 239 28.30 19.88 8.81
C THR A 239 29.20 18.80 9.38
N LEU A 240 28.83 17.54 9.12
CA LEU A 240 29.87 16.52 9.00
C LEU A 240 30.93 17.08 8.04
N PRO A 241 32.24 16.91 8.34
CA PRO A 241 33.30 17.27 7.39
C PRO A 241 32.99 16.64 6.01
N ASP A 242 33.60 17.16 4.93
CA ASP A 242 33.46 16.77 3.50
C ASP A 242 33.63 15.25 3.16
N GLU A 243 33.09 14.34 3.96
CA GLU A 243 32.79 12.96 3.63
C GLU A 243 31.59 12.97 2.70
N GLU A 244 31.89 12.97 1.40
CA GLU A 244 31.08 12.48 0.29
C GLU A 244 29.62 12.08 0.66
N ASP A 245 28.62 12.85 0.19
CA ASP A 245 27.18 12.66 0.49
C ASP A 245 26.80 11.16 0.49
N GLN A 246 26.69 10.56 1.67
CA GLN A 246 26.49 9.11 1.82
C GLN A 246 25.15 8.64 1.25
N LEU A 247 24.12 9.48 1.30
CA LEU A 247 22.82 9.17 0.70
C LEU A 247 22.94 9.16 -0.82
N TYR A 248 23.60 10.16 -1.40
CA TYR A 248 23.88 10.19 -2.83
C TYR A 248 24.68 8.95 -3.27
N GLN A 249 25.74 8.58 -2.54
CA GLN A 249 26.52 7.39 -2.86
C GLN A 249 25.66 6.12 -2.79
N ALA A 250 24.82 5.99 -1.76
CA ALA A 250 23.90 4.86 -1.65
C ALA A 250 22.85 4.83 -2.78
N GLN A 251 22.38 5.99 -3.23
CA GLN A 251 21.48 6.07 -4.39
C GLN A 251 22.19 5.67 -5.67
N MET A 252 23.44 6.12 -5.88
CA MET A 252 24.24 5.73 -7.04
C MET A 252 24.54 4.24 -7.05
N ILE A 253 24.90 3.64 -5.91
CA ILE A 253 25.08 2.18 -5.76
C ILE A 253 23.79 1.45 -6.17
N LYS A 254 22.63 1.93 -5.72
CA LYS A 254 21.33 1.36 -6.10
C LYS A 254 21.07 1.48 -7.60
N LEU A 255 21.24 2.66 -8.18
CA LEU A 255 21.02 2.86 -9.61
C LEU A 255 21.97 2.00 -10.45
N GLU A 256 23.25 1.93 -10.09
CA GLU A 256 24.23 1.08 -10.76
C GLU A 256 23.89 -0.42 -10.63
N HIS A 257 23.36 -0.83 -9.48
CA HIS A 257 22.88 -2.19 -9.26
C HIS A 257 21.74 -2.55 -10.22
N LEU A 258 20.77 -1.64 -10.41
CA LEU A 258 19.68 -1.80 -11.39
C LEU A 258 20.22 -1.82 -12.82
N VAL A 259 21.13 -0.91 -13.17
CA VAL A 259 21.77 -0.85 -14.50
C VAL A 259 22.51 -2.15 -14.82
N LYS A 260 23.22 -2.73 -13.85
CA LYS A 260 23.88 -4.03 -14.00
C LYS A 260 22.88 -5.15 -14.28
N LYS A 261 21.73 -5.15 -13.59
CA LYS A 261 20.64 -6.12 -13.79
C LYS A 261 19.98 -5.99 -15.16
N LEU A 262 20.02 -4.82 -15.80
CA LEU A 262 19.56 -4.65 -17.18
C LEU A 262 20.44 -5.37 -18.20
N LYS A 263 21.64 -5.88 -17.83
CA LYS A 263 22.50 -6.65 -18.74
C LYS A 263 22.73 -5.91 -20.08
N ILE A 264 23.00 -4.61 -20.01
CA ILE A 264 23.39 -3.81 -21.18
C ILE A 264 24.82 -4.21 -21.55
N PRO A 265 25.10 -4.56 -22.83
CA PRO A 265 26.45 -4.92 -23.24
C PRO A 265 27.39 -3.72 -23.07
N GLU A 266 28.70 -3.96 -22.90
CA GLU A 266 29.68 -2.88 -22.77
C GLU A 266 29.82 -2.06 -24.06
N THR A 267 29.64 -2.71 -25.20
CA THR A 267 29.66 -2.10 -26.54
C THR A 267 28.51 -2.61 -27.39
N SER A 268 28.03 -1.79 -28.33
CA SER A 268 27.04 -2.20 -29.31
C SER A 268 27.12 -1.34 -30.57
N ASP A 269 26.99 -1.98 -31.73
CA ASP A 269 26.80 -1.29 -33.01
C ASP A 269 25.34 -0.87 -33.25
N LYS A 270 24.44 -1.25 -32.34
CA LYS A 270 23.00 -0.97 -32.43
C LYS A 270 22.57 -0.11 -31.24
N VAL A 271 21.57 0.73 -31.49
CA VAL A 271 20.92 1.47 -30.42
C VAL A 271 20.16 0.48 -29.52
N ILE A 272 20.41 0.56 -28.22
CA ILE A 272 19.66 -0.17 -27.19
C ILE A 272 18.57 0.76 -26.66
N ARG A 273 17.31 0.42 -26.93
CA ARG A 273 16.16 1.22 -26.50
C ARG A 273 15.65 0.76 -25.16
N ILE A 274 15.47 1.69 -24.23
CA ILE A 274 15.01 1.44 -22.87
C ILE A 274 13.67 2.16 -22.65
N LEU A 275 12.67 1.41 -22.18
CA LEU A 275 11.43 1.97 -21.67
C LEU A 275 11.54 2.10 -20.15
N GLU A 276 11.36 3.31 -19.63
CA GLU A 276 11.25 3.59 -18.21
C GLU A 276 9.81 4.03 -17.87
N ILE A 277 9.17 3.34 -16.92
CA ILE A 277 7.87 3.77 -16.36
C ILE A 277 8.11 4.30 -14.95
N GLY A 278 7.88 5.61 -14.78
CA GLY A 278 8.18 6.37 -13.57
C GLY A 278 9.51 7.10 -13.70
N SER A 279 9.52 8.24 -14.40
CA SER A 279 10.74 9.02 -14.67
C SER A 279 11.45 9.54 -13.42
N GLY A 280 10.71 9.76 -12.33
CA GLY A 280 11.16 10.62 -11.23
C GLY A 280 11.66 11.96 -11.79
N TRP A 281 12.85 12.38 -11.36
CA TRP A 281 13.53 13.56 -11.90
C TRP A 281 14.69 13.22 -12.86
N GLY A 282 14.63 12.05 -13.51
CA GLY A 282 15.54 11.67 -14.61
C GLY A 282 16.87 11.04 -14.21
N ALA A 283 17.10 10.75 -12.92
CA ALA A 283 18.38 10.24 -12.41
C ALA A 283 18.87 8.97 -13.15
N LEU A 284 17.98 7.98 -13.31
CA LEU A 284 18.33 6.72 -13.97
C LEU A 284 18.57 6.92 -15.47
N ALA A 285 17.71 7.68 -16.16
CA ALA A 285 17.85 7.96 -17.59
C ALA A 285 19.17 8.68 -17.91
N ILE A 286 19.56 9.65 -17.07
CA ILE A 286 20.85 10.34 -17.17
C ILE A 286 22.00 9.34 -16.96
N LEU A 287 21.97 8.53 -15.90
CA LEU A 287 23.01 7.54 -15.63
C LEU A 287 23.18 6.54 -16.78
N LEU A 288 22.08 6.01 -17.30
CA LEU A 288 22.08 5.04 -18.41
C LEU A 288 22.73 5.61 -19.66
N THR A 289 22.36 6.83 -20.05
CA THR A 289 22.85 7.45 -21.28
C THR A 289 24.27 8.00 -21.14
N GLN A 290 24.69 8.45 -19.96
CA GLN A 290 26.08 8.82 -19.70
C GLN A 290 27.00 7.59 -19.72
N LYS A 291 26.54 6.45 -19.20
CA LYS A 291 27.33 5.21 -19.14
C LYS A 291 27.43 4.50 -20.50
N TYR A 292 26.38 4.55 -21.30
CA TYR A 292 26.31 3.85 -22.58
C TYR A 292 25.96 4.82 -23.73
N PRO A 293 26.89 5.12 -24.64
CA PRO A 293 26.67 6.12 -25.70
C PRO A 293 25.62 5.68 -26.74
N PHE A 294 25.38 4.37 -26.87
CA PHE A 294 24.40 3.76 -27.78
C PHE A 294 23.04 3.47 -27.12
N VAL A 295 22.80 3.96 -25.91
CA VAL A 295 21.50 3.83 -25.23
C VAL A 295 20.62 5.05 -25.52
N GLU A 296 19.35 4.78 -25.80
CA GLU A 296 18.27 5.75 -25.81
C GLU A 296 17.19 5.37 -24.79
N VAL A 297 16.63 6.36 -24.10
CA VAL A 297 15.62 6.16 -23.06
C VAL A 297 14.35 6.92 -23.42
N ASP A 298 13.23 6.19 -23.48
CA ASP A 298 11.89 6.75 -23.48
C ASP A 298 11.31 6.55 -22.07
N SER A 299 11.10 7.65 -21.35
CA SER A 299 10.71 7.64 -19.93
C SER A 299 9.36 8.30 -19.73
N LEU A 300 8.50 7.70 -18.90
CA LEU A 300 7.11 8.12 -18.70
C LEU A 300 6.88 8.66 -17.28
N THR A 301 6.18 9.80 -17.18
CA THR A 301 5.67 10.35 -15.92
C THR A 301 4.28 10.94 -16.10
N LEU A 302 3.53 11.07 -15.00
CA LEU A 302 2.27 11.81 -14.91
C LEU A 302 2.44 13.21 -14.30
N SER A 303 3.60 13.51 -13.72
CA SER A 303 3.85 14.81 -13.08
C SER A 303 4.53 15.78 -14.05
N SER A 304 3.89 16.94 -14.23
CA SER A 304 4.46 18.02 -15.04
C SER A 304 5.68 18.67 -14.37
N GLU A 305 5.74 18.68 -13.04
CA GLU A 305 6.89 19.21 -12.29
C GLU A 305 8.11 18.29 -12.36
N GLN A 306 7.89 16.97 -12.27
CA GLN A 306 8.94 15.97 -12.51
C GLN A 306 9.50 16.09 -13.92
N LYS A 307 8.62 16.18 -14.93
CA LYS A 307 9.05 16.35 -16.33
C LYS A 307 9.91 17.61 -16.50
N SER A 308 9.45 18.74 -15.98
CA SER A 308 10.14 20.03 -16.16
C SER A 308 11.56 20.00 -15.59
N LEU A 309 11.72 19.54 -14.33
CA LEU A 309 13.04 19.45 -13.73
C LEU A 309 13.89 18.30 -14.30
N ALA A 310 13.28 17.17 -14.69
CA ALA A 310 14.01 16.10 -15.38
C ALA A 310 14.62 16.60 -16.70
N GLU A 311 13.86 17.31 -17.52
CA GLU A 311 14.33 17.87 -18.79
C GLU A 311 15.45 18.90 -18.60
N GLU A 312 15.36 19.75 -17.57
CA GLU A 312 16.45 20.66 -17.19
C GLU A 312 17.74 19.89 -16.87
N ARG A 313 17.64 18.86 -16.01
CA ARG A 313 18.77 18.04 -15.60
C ARG A 313 19.37 17.24 -16.75
N ILE A 314 18.53 16.72 -17.65
CA ILE A 314 18.93 16.00 -18.86
C ILE A 314 19.74 16.92 -19.79
N ARG A 315 19.28 18.17 -19.97
CA ARG A 315 19.99 19.18 -20.77
C ARG A 315 21.31 19.57 -20.12
N ALA A 316 21.32 19.77 -18.79
CA ALA A 316 22.54 20.05 -18.04
C ALA A 316 23.56 18.90 -18.13
N ALA A 317 23.09 17.66 -18.28
CA ALA A 317 23.93 16.48 -18.48
C ALA A 317 24.37 16.26 -19.94
N GLY A 318 23.84 17.02 -20.91
CA GLY A 318 24.19 16.91 -22.34
C GLY A 318 23.70 15.63 -23.02
N VAL A 319 22.60 15.04 -22.53
CA VAL A 319 22.05 13.76 -23.03
C VAL A 319 20.64 13.91 -23.61
N GLU A 320 20.17 15.13 -23.83
CA GLU A 320 18.83 15.45 -24.33
C GLU A 320 18.50 14.88 -25.72
N SER A 321 19.52 14.59 -26.53
CA SER A 321 19.33 13.92 -27.82
C SER A 321 18.95 12.44 -27.70
N ARG A 322 19.16 11.83 -26.54
CA ARG A 322 18.97 10.39 -26.29
C ARG A 322 17.98 10.06 -25.17
N VAL A 323 17.50 11.05 -24.44
CA VAL A 323 16.48 10.88 -23.40
C VAL A 323 15.24 11.68 -23.75
N ARG A 324 14.09 11.01 -23.77
CA ARG A 324 12.77 11.63 -24.01
C ARG A 324 11.87 11.40 -22.81
N ILE A 325 11.42 12.48 -22.17
CA ILE A 325 10.45 12.42 -21.06
C ILE A 325 9.05 12.69 -21.60
N TRP A 326 8.16 11.73 -21.44
CA TRP A 326 6.78 11.79 -21.89
C TRP A 326 5.85 12.05 -20.70
N LEU A 327 5.06 13.12 -20.76
CA LEU A 327 3.93 13.32 -19.85
C LEU A 327 2.78 12.45 -20.35
N MET A 328 2.77 11.19 -19.94
CA MET A 328 1.90 10.18 -20.52
C MET A 328 1.64 9.06 -19.52
N ASP A 329 0.38 8.67 -19.43
CA ASP A 329 -0.01 7.44 -18.75
C ASP A 329 0.54 6.23 -19.52
N TYR A 330 1.19 5.30 -18.81
CA TYR A 330 1.77 4.10 -19.44
C TYR A 330 0.71 3.26 -20.18
N ARG A 331 -0.56 3.34 -19.78
CA ARG A 331 -1.70 2.69 -20.45
C ARG A 331 -1.98 3.26 -21.83
N CYS A 332 -1.51 4.47 -22.10
CA CYS A 332 -1.69 5.17 -23.38
C CYS A 332 -0.50 5.03 -24.32
N VAL A 333 0.50 4.19 -24.01
CA VAL A 333 1.65 3.99 -24.91
C VAL A 333 1.20 3.48 -26.29
N PRO A 334 1.64 4.11 -27.38
CA PRO A 334 1.07 3.89 -28.71
C PRO A 334 1.36 2.49 -29.25
N GLU A 335 0.62 2.05 -30.26
CA GLU A 335 0.84 0.73 -30.88
C GLU A 335 2.18 0.63 -31.62
N SER A 336 2.73 1.77 -32.07
CA SER A 336 4.08 1.84 -32.65
C SER A 336 5.19 1.46 -31.67
N TRP A 337 4.90 1.35 -30.36
CA TRP A 337 5.84 0.93 -29.33
C TRP A 337 5.81 -0.58 -29.05
N SER A 338 5.00 -1.35 -29.79
CA SER A 338 4.92 -2.79 -29.67
C SER A 338 6.21 -3.47 -30.14
N GLY A 339 6.88 -4.21 -29.25
CA GLY A 339 8.05 -5.02 -29.56
C GLY A 339 9.33 -4.26 -29.88
N ILE A 340 9.48 -3.00 -29.46
CA ILE A 340 10.64 -2.16 -29.86
C ILE A 340 11.70 -1.98 -28.77
N PHE A 341 11.36 -2.23 -27.51
CA PHE A 341 12.28 -1.96 -26.39
C PHE A 341 13.15 -3.18 -26.06
N ASP A 342 14.46 -2.95 -25.98
CA ASP A 342 15.45 -3.95 -25.57
C ASP A 342 15.46 -4.13 -24.06
N ARG A 343 15.22 -3.06 -23.32
CA ARG A 343 15.23 -3.07 -21.86
C ARG A 343 14.02 -2.36 -21.30
N PHE A 344 13.63 -2.78 -20.10
CA PHE A 344 12.54 -2.19 -19.35
C PHE A 344 12.98 -1.90 -17.93
N VAL A 345 12.58 -0.74 -17.40
CA VAL A 345 12.80 -0.42 -16.00
C VAL A 345 11.61 0.30 -15.39
N SER A 346 11.30 -0.02 -14.14
CA SER A 346 10.32 0.73 -13.34
C SER A 346 10.75 0.69 -11.88
N ILE A 347 10.83 1.86 -11.24
CA ILE A 347 11.27 2.00 -9.85
C ILE A 347 10.12 2.62 -9.06
N GLU A 348 9.59 1.85 -8.09
CA GLU A 348 8.59 2.29 -7.11
C GLU A 348 7.39 3.02 -7.76
N MET A 349 6.91 2.46 -8.87
CA MET A 349 5.71 2.93 -9.58
C MET A 349 4.52 1.98 -9.42
N ILE A 350 4.76 0.67 -9.25
CA ILE A 350 3.71 -0.35 -9.17
C ILE A 350 2.76 -0.10 -7.99
N GLU A 351 3.25 0.55 -6.94
CA GLU A 351 2.50 1.00 -5.77
C GLU A 351 1.30 1.87 -6.17
N ALA A 352 1.36 2.58 -7.29
CA ALA A 352 0.28 3.43 -7.80
C ALA A 352 -0.64 2.72 -8.82
N VAL A 353 -0.39 1.46 -9.18
CA VAL A 353 -1.15 0.74 -10.23
C VAL A 353 -2.49 0.24 -9.71
N GLY A 354 -2.56 -0.19 -8.44
CA GLY A 354 -3.73 -0.85 -7.88
C GLY A 354 -3.77 -2.36 -8.17
N ARG A 355 -4.33 -3.13 -7.23
CA ARG A 355 -4.32 -4.60 -7.23
C ARG A 355 -4.96 -5.19 -8.48
N GLU A 356 -6.07 -4.61 -8.93
CA GLU A 356 -6.88 -5.11 -10.05
C GLU A 356 -6.17 -4.95 -11.40
N PHE A 357 -5.24 -4.00 -11.49
CA PHE A 357 -4.60 -3.59 -12.74
C PHE A 357 -3.18 -4.16 -12.92
N LEU A 358 -2.62 -4.84 -11.91
CA LEU A 358 -1.27 -5.44 -11.99
C LEU A 358 -1.10 -6.35 -13.21
N LYS A 359 -2.11 -7.16 -13.53
CA LYS A 359 -2.07 -8.02 -14.73
C LYS A 359 -1.99 -7.22 -16.02
N GLU A 360 -2.74 -6.12 -16.12
CA GLU A 360 -2.75 -5.25 -17.30
C GLU A 360 -1.45 -4.47 -17.43
N TYR A 361 -0.88 -4.02 -16.31
CA TYR A 361 0.46 -3.43 -16.26
C TYR A 361 1.49 -4.36 -16.92
N TRP A 362 1.56 -5.63 -16.51
CA TRP A 362 2.49 -6.58 -17.13
C TRP A 362 2.17 -6.89 -18.59
N ALA A 363 0.90 -6.84 -19.00
CA ALA A 363 0.52 -7.02 -20.41
C ALA A 363 1.02 -5.86 -21.29
N ILE A 364 1.00 -4.63 -20.78
CA ILE A 364 1.57 -3.47 -21.47
C ILE A 364 3.10 -3.60 -21.56
N VAL A 365 3.75 -4.01 -20.48
CA VAL A 365 5.20 -4.25 -20.46
C VAL A 365 5.59 -5.33 -21.48
N GLU A 366 4.90 -6.48 -21.49
CA GLU A 366 5.13 -7.56 -22.47
C GLU A 366 4.94 -7.08 -23.90
N ARG A 367 3.89 -6.28 -24.17
CA ARG A 367 3.64 -5.73 -25.51
C ARG A 367 4.79 -4.82 -25.97
N CYS A 368 5.31 -3.97 -25.10
CA CYS A 368 6.34 -3.00 -25.47
C CYS A 368 7.73 -3.63 -25.69
N MET A 369 8.02 -4.71 -24.96
CA MET A 369 9.32 -5.36 -24.99
C MET A 369 9.52 -6.21 -26.24
N LYS A 370 10.75 -6.20 -26.77
CA LYS A 370 11.16 -7.13 -27.83
C LYS A 370 10.92 -8.58 -27.39
N PRO A 371 10.44 -9.45 -28.29
CA PRO A 371 10.08 -10.82 -27.94
C PRO A 371 11.29 -11.71 -27.59
N GLU A 372 12.51 -11.28 -27.92
CA GLU A 372 13.75 -12.02 -27.71
C GLU A 372 14.81 -11.10 -27.10
N ASN A 373 15.65 -11.65 -26.21
CA ASN A 373 16.80 -10.99 -25.58
C ASN A 373 16.50 -9.66 -24.89
N SER A 374 15.24 -9.42 -24.50
CA SER A 374 14.86 -8.27 -23.71
C SER A 374 14.95 -8.59 -22.22
N VAL A 375 15.30 -7.58 -21.42
CA VAL A 375 15.50 -7.71 -19.97
C VAL A 375 14.78 -6.56 -19.27
N GLY A 376 13.99 -6.90 -18.26
CA GLY A 376 13.27 -5.95 -17.43
C GLY A 376 13.73 -5.99 -15.98
N VAL A 377 13.75 -4.83 -15.34
CA VAL A 377 14.06 -4.69 -13.91
C VAL A 377 13.00 -3.82 -13.25
N VAL A 378 12.38 -4.33 -12.20
CA VAL A 378 11.33 -3.62 -11.45
C VAL A 378 11.70 -3.58 -9.99
N GLN A 379 11.71 -2.39 -9.39
CA GLN A 379 11.79 -2.18 -7.94
C GLN A 379 10.40 -1.80 -7.42
N VAL A 380 9.99 -2.40 -6.30
CA VAL A 380 8.63 -2.22 -5.76
C VAL A 380 8.59 -2.50 -4.26
N ILE A 381 7.97 -1.60 -3.51
CA ILE A 381 7.61 -1.79 -2.11
C ILE A 381 6.51 -2.85 -2.03
N THR A 382 6.67 -3.78 -1.08
CA THR A 382 5.82 -4.96 -0.91
C THR A 382 5.40 -5.13 0.54
N ILE A 383 4.37 -5.94 0.74
CA ILE A 383 4.02 -6.47 2.07
C ILE A 383 4.26 -7.98 2.14
N PRO A 384 4.52 -8.55 3.32
CA PRO A 384 4.52 -9.98 3.55
C PRO A 384 3.13 -10.61 3.34
N GLU A 385 3.09 -11.86 2.87
CA GLU A 385 1.87 -12.64 2.61
C GLU A 385 0.88 -12.69 3.78
N PRO A 386 1.30 -12.84 5.05
CA PRO A 386 0.38 -12.84 6.18
C PRO A 386 -0.40 -11.53 6.36
N ARG A 387 0.04 -10.42 5.74
CA ARG A 387 -0.62 -9.11 5.85
C ARG A 387 -1.68 -8.85 4.78
N VAL A 388 -1.87 -9.74 3.80
CA VAL A 388 -2.80 -9.52 2.68
C VAL A 388 -4.24 -9.25 3.16
N GLY A 389 -4.74 -10.02 4.14
CA GLY A 389 -6.09 -9.80 4.70
C GLY A 389 -6.24 -8.52 5.54
N VAL A 390 -5.12 -7.90 5.95
CA VAL A 390 -5.08 -6.66 6.74
C VAL A 390 -5.12 -5.42 5.83
N GLN A 391 -4.67 -5.52 4.57
CA GLN A 391 -4.84 -4.45 3.57
C GLN A 391 -6.30 -4.23 3.19
N ASP A 392 -7.07 -5.32 3.01
CA ASP A 392 -8.50 -5.26 2.69
C ASP A 392 -9.34 -4.77 3.89
N THR A 393 -8.75 -4.61 5.08
CA THR A 393 -9.43 -4.19 6.31
C THR A 393 -8.74 -3.02 7.02
N ASN A 394 -8.89 -1.81 6.49
CA ASN A 394 -8.76 -0.55 7.25
C ASN A 394 -7.38 -0.25 7.87
N GLY A 395 -6.29 -0.92 7.48
CA GLY A 395 -4.97 -0.68 8.08
C GLY A 395 -4.41 0.72 7.75
N ILE A 396 -3.73 1.37 8.72
CA ILE A 396 -3.04 2.67 8.56
C ILE A 396 -2.37 2.77 7.20
N PHE A 397 -1.56 1.80 6.77
CA PHE A 397 -0.73 2.01 5.58
C PHE A 397 -1.60 2.22 4.33
N ALA A 398 -2.70 1.47 4.18
CA ALA A 398 -3.64 1.66 3.08
C ALA A 398 -4.45 2.98 3.18
N ARG A 399 -4.64 3.54 4.39
CA ARG A 399 -5.39 4.79 4.64
C ARG A 399 -4.55 6.07 4.74
N LEU A 400 -3.29 5.98 5.18
CA LEU A 400 -2.29 7.05 5.08
C LEU A 400 -1.95 7.29 3.61
N ILE A 401 -1.95 6.21 2.83
CA ILE A 401 -1.94 6.18 1.38
C ILE A 401 -3.29 6.68 0.85
N SER A 402 -4.43 6.10 1.27
CA SER A 402 -5.78 6.47 0.81
C SER A 402 -6.55 7.37 1.80
N PHE A 403 -6.30 8.69 1.82
CA PHE A 403 -7.21 9.64 2.49
C PHE A 403 -8.43 9.97 1.59
N GLY A 404 -9.18 8.94 1.19
CA GLY A 404 -10.30 9.09 0.26
C GLY A 404 -11.66 9.12 0.95
N ASN A 405 -12.20 10.32 1.21
CA ASN A 405 -13.64 10.65 1.20
C ASN A 405 -13.88 12.19 1.16
N GLY A 406 -13.21 12.88 0.23
CA GLY A 406 -13.52 14.29 -0.10
C GLY A 406 -12.77 15.36 0.71
N ILE A 407 -11.67 14.99 1.38
CA ILE A 407 -10.72 15.87 2.05
C ILE A 407 -9.37 15.63 1.35
N PRO A 408 -8.79 16.59 0.60
CA PRO A 408 -7.47 16.34 0.03
C PRO A 408 -6.44 16.12 1.15
N GLY A 409 -5.39 15.30 0.99
CA GLY A 409 -4.51 14.99 2.14
C GLY A 409 -3.87 13.60 2.15
N GLU A 410 -4.04 12.85 1.07
CA GLU A 410 -3.48 11.50 0.87
C GLU A 410 -1.95 11.58 0.75
N VAL A 411 -1.16 10.69 1.38
CA VAL A 411 0.30 10.58 1.09
C VAL A 411 0.54 9.77 -0.20
N PHE A 412 -0.38 8.90 -0.62
CA PHE A 412 -0.31 8.20 -1.91
C PHE A 412 -1.71 7.77 -2.37
N PRO A 413 -2.52 8.64 -2.96
CA PRO A 413 -3.91 8.33 -3.22
C PRO A 413 -4.10 7.09 -4.12
N GLY A 414 -4.89 6.12 -3.64
CA GLY A 414 -5.17 4.87 -4.36
C GLY A 414 -4.02 3.85 -4.39
N GLY A 415 -2.96 4.06 -3.61
CA GLY A 415 -1.80 3.16 -3.61
C GLY A 415 -2.09 1.78 -3.03
N HIS A 416 -1.48 0.76 -3.62
CA HIS A 416 -1.57 -0.65 -3.22
C HIS A 416 -0.17 -1.26 -3.19
N LEU A 417 0.22 -1.83 -2.04
CA LEU A 417 1.46 -2.62 -1.98
C LEU A 417 1.16 -4.08 -2.27
N PRO A 418 1.70 -4.66 -3.35
CA PRO A 418 1.51 -6.09 -3.62
C PRO A 418 2.39 -6.97 -2.71
N THR A 419 2.06 -8.26 -2.65
CA THR A 419 3.00 -9.28 -2.15
C THR A 419 3.92 -9.73 -3.26
N VAL A 420 5.04 -10.39 -2.91
CA VAL A 420 5.92 -11.03 -3.89
C VAL A 420 5.16 -12.08 -4.69
N THR A 421 4.31 -12.88 -4.03
CA THR A 421 3.47 -13.88 -4.71
C THR A 421 2.53 -13.24 -5.73
N ALA A 422 1.85 -12.15 -5.38
CA ALA A 422 0.97 -11.44 -6.30
C ALA A 422 1.74 -10.85 -7.50
N LEU A 423 2.94 -10.31 -7.28
CA LEU A 423 3.80 -9.81 -8.36
C LEU A 423 4.20 -10.93 -9.32
N VAL A 424 4.63 -12.08 -8.80
CA VAL A 424 5.02 -13.25 -9.61
C VAL A 424 3.85 -13.78 -10.42
N ASP A 425 2.69 -13.97 -9.79
CA ASP A 425 1.49 -14.51 -10.43
C ASP A 425 0.98 -13.58 -11.53
N THR A 426 0.92 -12.28 -11.24
CA THR A 426 0.43 -11.28 -12.21
C THR A 426 1.42 -11.07 -13.36
N LEU A 427 2.73 -11.18 -13.11
CA LEU A 427 3.77 -11.14 -14.14
C LEU A 427 3.64 -12.33 -15.09
N ALA A 428 3.47 -13.55 -14.57
CA ALA A 428 3.27 -14.73 -15.39
C ALA A 428 1.99 -14.63 -16.24
N GLN A 429 0.89 -14.19 -15.64
CA GLN A 429 -0.40 -14.06 -16.32
C GLN A 429 -0.44 -12.92 -17.36
N GLY A 430 0.00 -11.72 -16.99
CA GLY A 430 0.00 -10.54 -17.85
C GLY A 430 1.07 -10.62 -18.92
N GLY A 431 2.24 -11.16 -18.57
CA GLY A 431 3.34 -11.45 -19.48
C GLY A 431 3.13 -12.69 -20.34
N LYS A 432 1.96 -13.36 -20.27
CA LYS A 432 1.62 -14.56 -21.06
C LYS A 432 2.68 -15.67 -20.99
N ASN A 433 3.30 -15.83 -19.81
CA ASN A 433 4.43 -16.73 -19.55
C ASN A 433 5.68 -16.48 -20.43
N LYS A 434 5.80 -15.31 -21.08
CA LYS A 434 6.97 -14.94 -21.89
C LYS A 434 7.99 -14.13 -21.11
N LEU A 435 7.57 -13.48 -20.02
CA LEU A 435 8.43 -12.80 -19.07
C LEU A 435 8.87 -13.81 -18.02
N ILE A 436 10.12 -14.26 -18.10
CA ILE A 436 10.71 -15.27 -17.22
C ILE A 436 11.48 -14.57 -16.12
N ILE A 437 11.19 -14.88 -14.87
CA ILE A 437 11.89 -14.29 -13.73
C ILE A 437 13.31 -14.85 -13.64
N ASP A 438 14.29 -13.95 -13.65
CA ASP A 438 15.71 -14.25 -13.50
C ASP A 438 16.14 -14.21 -12.02
N SER A 439 15.66 -13.21 -11.28
CA SER A 439 16.00 -13.03 -9.86
C SER A 439 15.00 -12.16 -9.13
N ILE A 440 14.88 -12.36 -7.82
CA ILE A 440 14.16 -11.49 -6.89
C ILE A 440 15.10 -11.22 -5.71
N SER A 441 15.33 -9.95 -5.37
CA SER A 441 16.18 -9.56 -4.25
C SER A 441 15.48 -8.54 -3.36
N ASN A 442 15.51 -8.74 -2.05
CA ASN A 442 14.92 -7.83 -1.07
C ASN A 442 15.97 -6.80 -0.61
N ILE A 443 15.69 -5.52 -0.88
CA ILE A 443 16.47 -4.36 -0.42
C ILE A 443 15.78 -3.58 0.69
N GLY A 444 14.60 -4.00 1.14
CA GLY A 444 13.81 -3.38 2.20
C GLY A 444 14.59 -2.98 3.47
N PRO A 445 15.55 -3.78 3.96
CA PRO A 445 16.39 -3.35 5.10
C PRO A 445 17.15 -2.03 4.88
N HIS A 446 17.52 -1.69 3.65
CA HIS A 446 18.19 -0.41 3.34
C HIS A 446 17.22 0.78 3.36
N TYR A 447 15.92 0.54 3.20
CA TYR A 447 14.91 1.59 3.17
C TYR A 447 14.78 2.27 4.54
N ALA A 448 14.93 1.52 5.64
CA ALA A 448 14.92 2.08 6.99
C ALA A 448 15.95 3.21 7.14
N ARG A 449 17.21 2.98 6.72
CA ARG A 449 18.25 4.01 6.73
C ARG A 449 17.96 5.14 5.74
N THR A 450 17.42 4.83 4.56
CA THR A 450 17.01 5.84 3.57
C THR A 450 16.02 6.84 4.20
N LEU A 451 14.99 6.34 4.90
CA LEU A 451 13.98 7.16 5.59
C LEU A 451 14.56 7.96 6.74
N ARG A 452 15.50 7.40 7.51
CA ARG A 452 16.21 8.13 8.57
C ARG A 452 17.02 9.30 8.01
N GLU A 453 17.75 9.09 6.92
CA GLU A 453 18.51 10.17 6.27
C GLU A 453 17.60 11.26 5.69
N TRP A 454 16.49 10.88 5.05
CA TRP A 454 15.50 11.84 4.59
C TRP A 454 14.90 12.64 5.76
N ARG A 455 14.47 11.97 6.84
CA ARG A 455 13.94 12.64 8.04
C ARG A 455 14.96 13.61 8.62
N ARG A 456 16.23 13.19 8.76
CA ARG A 456 17.31 14.01 9.31
C ARG A 456 17.53 15.28 8.46
N ARG A 457 17.62 15.15 7.14
CA ARG A 457 17.79 16.30 6.23
C ARG A 457 16.55 17.19 6.19
N PHE A 458 15.36 16.59 6.14
CA PHE A 458 14.08 17.28 6.18
C PHE A 458 13.99 18.20 7.41
N LEU A 459 14.26 17.66 8.60
CA LEU A 459 14.24 18.43 9.84
C LEU A 459 15.32 19.53 9.85
N ALA A 460 16.54 19.19 9.43
CA ALA A 460 17.66 20.14 9.41
C ALA A 460 17.45 21.33 8.47
N ARG A 461 16.65 21.15 7.41
CA ARG A 461 16.36 22.19 6.40
C ARG A 461 14.92 22.68 6.43
N PHE A 462 14.15 22.28 7.44
CA PHE A 462 12.73 22.57 7.49
C PHE A 462 12.48 24.08 7.50
N ASP A 463 13.16 24.79 8.40
CA ASP A 463 12.94 26.22 8.59
C ASP A 463 13.61 27.08 7.50
N SER A 464 14.79 26.65 7.01
CA SER A 464 15.59 27.44 6.06
C SER A 464 15.14 27.31 4.61
N ASP A 465 14.71 26.11 4.18
CA ASP A 465 14.48 25.79 2.77
C ASP A 465 13.00 25.42 2.55
N ILE A 466 12.46 24.54 3.40
CA ILE A 466 11.12 23.97 3.20
C ILE A 466 10.03 24.99 3.49
N ILE A 467 10.05 25.67 4.64
CA ILE A 467 9.05 26.70 4.95
C ILE A 467 8.97 27.75 3.83
N PRO A 468 10.07 28.42 3.41
CA PRO A 468 10.02 29.38 2.32
C PRO A 468 9.47 28.82 1.00
N SER A 469 9.77 27.55 0.68
CA SER A 469 9.23 26.90 -0.52
C SER A 469 7.70 26.72 -0.44
N LEU A 470 7.20 26.22 0.70
CA LEU A 470 5.76 26.05 0.97
C LEU A 470 5.00 27.38 0.92
N LYS A 471 5.54 28.44 1.56
CA LYS A 471 4.93 29.78 1.54
C LYS A 471 4.83 30.36 0.12
N ARG A 472 5.81 30.08 -0.73
CA ARG A 472 5.84 30.58 -2.10
C ARG A 472 4.82 29.87 -3.00
N GLU A 473 4.70 28.57 -2.82
CA GLU A 473 3.83 27.73 -3.64
C GLU A 473 2.37 27.81 -3.21
N TYR A 474 2.11 27.88 -1.90
CA TYR A 474 0.77 27.94 -1.33
C TYR A 474 0.64 29.11 -0.33
N PRO A 475 0.74 30.36 -0.81
CA PRO A 475 0.77 31.55 0.04
C PRO A 475 -0.53 31.75 0.85
N ASP A 476 -1.67 31.26 0.34
CA ASP A 476 -2.97 31.35 1.02
C ASP A 476 -3.14 30.32 2.15
N VAL A 477 -2.26 29.31 2.21
CA VAL A 477 -2.32 28.22 3.19
C VAL A 477 -1.22 28.35 4.23
N PHE A 478 0.01 28.61 3.79
CA PHE A 478 1.18 28.73 4.66
C PHE A 478 1.57 30.20 4.87
N ASP A 479 0.63 31.01 5.38
CA ASP A 479 0.88 32.43 5.66
C ASP A 479 1.46 32.69 7.07
N GLU A 480 1.66 33.96 7.41
CA GLU A 480 2.10 34.38 8.76
C GLU A 480 0.96 34.46 9.79
N SER A 481 -0.26 34.05 9.44
CA SER A 481 -1.37 34.03 10.38
C SER A 481 -1.17 32.92 11.42
N PRO A 482 -1.86 32.96 12.57
CA PRO A 482 -1.87 31.84 13.50
C PRO A 482 -2.29 30.51 12.85
N ARG A 483 -3.18 30.57 11.85
CA ARG A 483 -3.61 29.40 11.09
C ARG A 483 -2.48 28.89 10.21
N GLY A 484 -1.85 29.75 9.41
CA GLY A 484 -0.75 29.34 8.53
C GLY A 484 0.43 28.74 9.30
N ARG A 485 0.79 29.30 10.46
CA ARG A 485 1.78 28.70 11.37
C ARG A 485 1.37 27.30 11.84
N GLN A 486 0.10 27.10 12.17
CA GLN A 486 -0.40 25.79 12.57
C GLN A 486 -0.35 24.78 11.41
N GLU A 487 -0.68 25.20 10.19
CA GLU A 487 -0.60 24.36 8.99
C GLU A 487 0.84 23.92 8.68
N ILE A 488 1.82 24.80 8.88
CA ILE A 488 3.26 24.47 8.76
C ILE A 488 3.65 23.39 9.77
N GLU A 489 3.23 23.51 11.02
CA GLU A 489 3.52 22.51 12.06
C GLU A 489 2.83 21.18 11.78
N VAL A 490 1.56 21.20 11.35
CA VAL A 490 0.83 19.98 10.94
C VAL A 490 1.55 19.30 9.78
N PHE A 491 2.03 20.06 8.79
CA PHE A 491 2.81 19.56 7.69
C PHE A 491 4.10 18.88 8.16
N LYS A 492 4.88 19.55 9.03
CA LYS A 492 6.11 19.00 9.62
C LYS A 492 5.83 17.66 10.31
N ARG A 493 4.82 17.63 11.18
CA ARG A 493 4.46 16.47 11.98
C ARG A 493 3.94 15.32 11.12
N LYS A 494 3.19 15.62 10.05
CA LYS A 494 2.76 14.62 9.06
C LYS A 494 3.95 13.91 8.42
N TRP A 495 4.96 14.65 7.97
CA TRP A 495 6.16 14.08 7.35
C TRP A 495 7.03 13.31 8.35
N VAL A 496 7.21 13.83 9.56
CA VAL A 496 7.90 13.11 10.65
C VAL A 496 7.20 11.78 10.94
N TYR A 497 5.88 11.80 11.10
CA TYR A 497 5.08 10.60 11.30
C TYR A 497 5.27 9.59 10.17
N TYR A 498 5.18 10.04 8.92
CA TYR A 498 5.40 9.22 7.73
C TYR A 498 6.78 8.53 7.75
N TYR A 499 7.86 9.30 7.97
CA TYR A 499 9.20 8.72 8.02
C TYR A 499 9.35 7.70 9.14
N CYS A 500 8.92 8.02 10.36
CA CYS A 500 9.01 7.11 11.51
C CYS A 500 8.18 5.84 11.30
N TYR A 501 6.96 5.97 10.78
CA TYR A 501 6.06 4.85 10.56
C TYR A 501 6.62 3.88 9.50
N CYS A 502 7.08 4.42 8.37
CA CYS A 502 7.68 3.62 7.31
C CYS A 502 9.01 3.01 7.76
N GLU A 503 9.85 3.74 8.50
CA GLU A 503 11.12 3.25 9.04
C GLU A 503 10.87 1.97 9.86
N VAL A 504 9.95 2.03 10.82
CA VAL A 504 9.58 0.86 11.63
C VAL A 504 9.03 -0.24 10.76
N GLY A 505 8.22 0.08 9.75
CA GLY A 505 7.71 -0.87 8.78
C GLY A 505 8.80 -1.73 8.13
N PHE A 506 9.85 -1.08 7.62
CA PHE A 506 10.98 -1.76 7.00
C PHE A 506 11.92 -2.44 8.01
N THR A 507 12.25 -1.79 9.11
CA THR A 507 13.10 -2.37 10.18
C THR A 507 12.51 -3.67 10.71
N THR A 508 11.19 -3.75 10.81
CA THR A 508 10.46 -4.90 11.38
C THR A 508 10.01 -5.91 10.32
N ARG A 509 10.38 -5.69 9.05
CA ARG A 509 10.00 -6.51 7.89
C ARG A 509 8.49 -6.66 7.72
N THR A 510 7.71 -5.73 8.25
CA THR A 510 6.28 -5.63 7.95
C THR A 510 6.04 -4.94 6.62
N LEU A 511 7.03 -4.22 6.12
CA LEU A 511 7.22 -3.80 4.74
C LEU A 511 8.49 -4.44 4.19
N GLY A 512 8.52 -4.68 2.88
CA GLY A 512 9.71 -5.07 2.13
C GLY A 512 9.85 -4.20 0.88
N ASP A 513 10.99 -4.26 0.22
CA ASP A 513 11.19 -3.61 -1.09
C ASP A 513 12.01 -4.57 -1.94
N HIS A 514 11.48 -4.93 -3.11
CA HIS A 514 12.01 -6.01 -3.93
C HIS A 514 12.39 -5.52 -5.31
N ILE A 515 13.57 -5.94 -5.76
CA ILE A 515 14.01 -5.83 -7.14
C ILE A 515 13.74 -7.17 -7.84
N ILE A 516 12.82 -7.18 -8.80
CA ILE A 516 12.51 -8.30 -9.68
C ILE A 516 13.20 -8.06 -11.02
N THR A 517 14.01 -9.02 -11.45
CA THR A 517 14.61 -9.04 -12.80
C THR A 517 13.94 -10.15 -13.60
N PHE A 518 13.55 -9.85 -14.83
CA PHE A 518 12.98 -10.81 -15.75
C PHE A 518 13.56 -10.65 -17.15
N SER A 519 13.44 -11.70 -17.96
CA SER A 519 13.91 -11.73 -19.33
C SER A 519 12.86 -12.34 -20.26
N SER A 520 12.85 -11.93 -21.52
CA SER A 520 12.05 -12.62 -22.54
C SER A 520 12.65 -13.99 -22.85
N ALA A 521 11.81 -15.01 -23.05
CA ALA A 521 12.24 -16.34 -23.47
C ALA A 521 13.18 -16.32 -24.70
N MET A 522 14.23 -17.16 -24.68
CA MET A 522 15.12 -17.34 -25.83
C MET A 522 14.38 -17.97 -27.02
N LYS A 523 14.84 -17.62 -28.23
CA LYS A 523 14.40 -18.22 -29.48
C LYS A 523 14.46 -19.76 -29.41
N GLY A 524 13.32 -20.41 -29.61
CA GLY A 524 13.21 -21.88 -29.64
C GLY A 524 12.90 -22.55 -28.30
N PHE A 525 12.83 -21.83 -27.16
CA PHE A 525 12.50 -22.46 -25.87
C PHE A 525 11.10 -23.11 -25.88
N PHE A 526 10.11 -22.44 -26.46
CA PHE A 526 8.78 -23.00 -26.70
C PHE A 526 8.74 -24.01 -27.86
N ALA A 527 9.71 -23.95 -28.79
CA ALA A 527 9.82 -24.94 -29.86
C ALA A 527 10.29 -26.31 -29.33
N VAL A 528 11.15 -26.34 -28.30
CA VAL A 528 11.58 -27.58 -27.64
C VAL A 528 10.41 -28.24 -26.90
N ALA A 529 9.57 -27.46 -26.21
CA ALA A 529 8.35 -27.97 -25.58
C ALA A 529 7.33 -28.51 -26.61
N ALA A 530 7.26 -27.91 -27.81
CA ALA A 530 6.46 -28.43 -28.90
C ALA A 530 7.07 -29.71 -29.54
N LEU A 531 8.41 -29.76 -29.66
CA LEU A 531 9.14 -30.89 -30.23
C LEU A 531 9.14 -32.14 -29.34
N THR A 532 9.20 -32.00 -28.01
CA THR A 532 9.08 -33.14 -27.08
C THR A 532 7.69 -33.78 -27.12
N VAL A 533 6.65 -33.01 -27.41
CA VAL A 533 5.30 -33.54 -27.68
C VAL A 533 5.23 -34.22 -29.05
N SER A 534 5.92 -33.70 -30.07
CA SER A 534 5.97 -34.33 -31.39
C SER A 534 6.80 -35.63 -31.45
N SER A 535 7.90 -35.74 -30.71
CA SER A 535 8.70 -36.97 -30.65
C SER A 535 8.02 -38.10 -29.87
N ALA A 536 7.11 -37.77 -28.95
CA ALA A 536 6.29 -38.75 -28.24
C ALA A 536 5.10 -39.26 -29.06
N LEU A 537 4.81 -38.65 -30.22
CA LEU A 537 3.66 -38.96 -31.08
C LEU A 537 4.05 -39.48 -32.46
N GLY A 538 5.32 -39.85 -32.66
CA GLY A 538 5.80 -40.48 -33.89
C GLY A 538 5.31 -41.93 -34.04
N GLY A 539 4.02 -42.11 -34.34
CA GLY A 539 3.45 -43.44 -34.55
C GLY A 539 1.94 -43.51 -34.52
N ALA A 540 1.21 -42.60 -35.19
CA ALA A 540 -0.17 -42.86 -35.58
C ALA A 540 -0.56 -41.99 -36.76
N SER A 541 -1.11 -42.63 -37.79
CA SER A 541 -1.65 -42.02 -39.00
C SER A 541 -2.74 -40.98 -38.69
N ALA A 542 -2.85 -40.01 -39.59
CA ALA A 542 -3.88 -38.98 -39.58
C ALA A 542 -5.29 -39.60 -39.51
N SER A 543 -5.98 -39.36 -38.39
CA SER A 543 -7.40 -39.60 -38.21
C SER A 543 -7.94 -38.55 -37.22
N SER A 544 -8.88 -37.73 -37.72
CA SER A 544 -9.80 -36.81 -37.02
C SER A 544 -9.29 -36.02 -35.80
N TYR A 545 -9.35 -34.69 -35.91
CA TYR A 545 -9.33 -33.73 -34.81
C TYR A 545 -10.12 -34.22 -33.59
N HIS A 546 -9.43 -34.50 -32.48
CA HIS A 546 -10.03 -34.65 -31.15
C HIS A 546 -9.72 -33.41 -30.30
N GLU A 547 -10.78 -32.67 -29.94
CA GLU A 547 -10.79 -31.67 -28.88
C GLU A 547 -10.16 -32.23 -27.60
N LYS A 548 -9.09 -31.59 -27.11
CA LYS A 548 -8.46 -31.93 -25.83
C LYS A 548 -9.47 -31.75 -24.68
N ARG A 549 -9.79 -32.85 -23.99
CA ARG A 549 -10.52 -32.87 -22.72
C ARG A 549 -9.66 -32.18 -21.65
N ILE A 550 -10.14 -31.07 -21.08
CA ILE A 550 -9.50 -30.38 -19.96
C ILE A 550 -10.24 -30.81 -18.69
N ASP A 551 -9.55 -31.47 -17.78
CA ASP A 551 -10.08 -31.77 -16.44
C ASP A 551 -9.83 -30.57 -15.52
N HIS A 552 -10.87 -30.14 -14.79
CA HIS A 552 -10.82 -29.07 -13.81
C HIS A 552 -10.77 -29.65 -12.38
N TYR A 553 -10.14 -28.92 -11.45
CA TYR A 553 -10.06 -29.27 -10.03
C TYR A 553 -10.56 -28.11 -9.17
N GLY A 554 -11.47 -28.36 -8.24
CA GLY A 554 -12.00 -27.31 -7.37
C GLY A 554 -13.09 -27.76 -6.40
N GLN A 555 -13.58 -26.83 -5.59
CA GLN A 555 -14.73 -27.03 -4.72
C GLN A 555 -16.03 -26.80 -5.49
N ALA A 556 -17.01 -27.69 -5.28
CA ALA A 556 -18.36 -27.57 -5.84
C ALA A 556 -19.41 -27.77 -4.73
N THR A 557 -20.50 -27.01 -4.82
CA THR A 557 -21.67 -27.12 -3.92
C THR A 557 -22.85 -27.74 -4.68
N TRP A 558 -23.64 -28.56 -4.01
CA TRP A 558 -24.61 -29.46 -4.64
C TRP A 558 -25.96 -29.38 -3.93
N PHE A 559 -27.05 -29.47 -4.70
CA PHE A 559 -28.40 -29.68 -4.16
C PHE A 559 -29.31 -30.30 -5.23
N ASN A 560 -30.34 -31.04 -4.82
CA ASN A 560 -31.35 -31.60 -5.71
C ASN A 560 -32.64 -30.73 -5.64
N PRO A 561 -33.09 -30.12 -6.73
CA PRO A 561 -34.28 -29.28 -6.68
C PRO A 561 -35.58 -30.11 -6.60
N VAL A 562 -36.28 -30.04 -5.47
CA VAL A 562 -37.56 -30.76 -5.20
C VAL A 562 -38.67 -30.44 -6.22
N SER A 563 -38.59 -29.29 -6.90
CA SER A 563 -39.63 -28.82 -7.84
C SER A 563 -39.18 -28.74 -9.31
N GLY A 564 -38.03 -29.33 -9.66
CA GLY A 564 -37.46 -29.24 -11.01
C GLY A 564 -36.94 -27.85 -11.39
N ASN A 565 -36.85 -26.93 -10.42
CA ASN A 565 -36.22 -25.61 -10.56
C ASN A 565 -35.11 -25.46 -9.54
N ASP A 566 -33.94 -25.00 -9.98
CA ASP A 566 -32.86 -24.60 -9.09
C ASP A 566 -33.26 -23.38 -8.23
N GLY A 567 -32.47 -23.05 -7.20
CA GLY A 567 -32.71 -21.88 -6.34
C GLY A 567 -32.67 -20.52 -7.06
N CYS A 568 -32.28 -20.50 -8.34
CA CYS A 568 -32.22 -19.34 -9.24
C CYS A 568 -33.36 -19.29 -10.27
N GLY A 569 -34.27 -20.27 -10.29
CA GLY A 569 -35.37 -20.38 -11.25
C GLY A 569 -35.01 -21.03 -12.60
N TYR A 570 -33.85 -21.66 -12.73
CA TYR A 570 -33.48 -22.48 -13.89
C TYR A 570 -34.12 -23.87 -13.79
N GLN A 571 -34.79 -24.32 -14.86
CA GLN A 571 -35.39 -25.66 -14.92
C GLN A 571 -34.30 -26.73 -15.04
N VAL A 572 -34.19 -27.58 -14.01
CA VAL A 572 -33.31 -28.75 -14.01
C VAL A 572 -34.19 -30.00 -14.15
N PRO A 573 -33.82 -30.98 -14.99
CA PRO A 573 -34.59 -32.22 -15.10
C PRO A 573 -34.76 -32.91 -13.73
N SER A 574 -35.97 -33.43 -13.48
CA SER A 574 -36.30 -34.10 -12.21
C SER A 574 -35.32 -35.24 -11.93
N GLY A 575 -34.70 -35.25 -10.74
CA GLY A 575 -33.73 -36.27 -10.33
C GLY A 575 -32.28 -35.99 -10.76
N VAL A 576 -31.99 -34.85 -11.39
CA VAL A 576 -30.63 -34.44 -11.77
C VAL A 576 -30.10 -33.39 -10.78
N PRO A 577 -28.90 -33.59 -10.18
CA PRO A 577 -28.34 -32.63 -9.24
C PRO A 577 -27.87 -31.35 -9.92
N ALA A 578 -28.14 -30.21 -9.27
CA ALA A 578 -27.62 -28.90 -9.64
C ALA A 578 -26.23 -28.68 -9.00
N VAL A 579 -25.29 -28.15 -9.78
CA VAL A 579 -23.88 -28.01 -9.39
C VAL A 579 -23.44 -26.54 -9.50
N HIS A 580 -22.94 -25.99 -8.41
CA HIS A 580 -22.31 -24.67 -8.40
C HIS A 580 -20.79 -24.80 -8.46
N VAL A 581 -20.19 -24.20 -9.50
CA VAL A 581 -18.74 -24.08 -9.67
C VAL A 581 -18.29 -22.64 -9.37
N SER A 582 -17.03 -22.47 -8.95
CA SER A 582 -16.46 -21.14 -8.63
C SER A 582 -16.81 -20.08 -9.69
N PRO A 583 -17.06 -18.81 -9.27
CA PRO A 583 -17.38 -17.70 -10.18
C PRO A 583 -16.41 -17.52 -11.37
N THR A 584 -15.16 -17.95 -11.20
CA THR A 584 -14.12 -17.99 -12.24
C THR A 584 -14.55 -18.80 -13.48
N TYR A 585 -15.33 -19.86 -13.30
CA TYR A 585 -15.81 -20.77 -14.35
C TYR A 585 -17.26 -20.48 -14.77
N TRP A 586 -17.94 -19.57 -14.07
CA TRP A 586 -19.36 -19.22 -14.30
C TRP A 586 -19.57 -17.84 -14.97
N ARG A 587 -18.51 -17.04 -15.19
CA ARG A 587 -18.55 -15.65 -15.68
C ARG A 587 -19.73 -15.34 -16.64
N ASN A 588 -20.73 -14.58 -16.14
CA ASN A 588 -21.92 -14.11 -16.87
C ASN A 588 -22.82 -15.19 -17.49
N GLY A 589 -22.96 -16.36 -16.86
CA GLY A 589 -23.92 -17.39 -17.28
C GLY A 589 -23.50 -18.20 -18.51
N GLN A 590 -22.26 -18.03 -19.01
CA GLN A 590 -21.77 -18.70 -20.22
C GLN A 590 -21.89 -20.24 -20.22
N ASN A 591 -21.82 -20.85 -19.03
CA ASN A 591 -21.87 -22.30 -18.82
C ASN A 591 -23.11 -22.74 -18.02
N CYS A 592 -24.08 -21.82 -17.79
CA CYS A 592 -25.33 -22.17 -17.14
C CYS A 592 -26.13 -23.15 -18.01
N GLY A 593 -26.64 -24.23 -17.43
CA GLY A 593 -27.34 -25.29 -18.16
C GLY A 593 -26.41 -26.32 -18.83
N GLN A 594 -25.09 -26.14 -18.75
CA GLN A 594 -24.15 -27.09 -19.33
C GLN A 594 -23.95 -28.28 -18.40
N TRP A 595 -23.99 -29.49 -18.98
CA TRP A 595 -23.69 -30.72 -18.25
C TRP A 595 -22.23 -30.78 -17.83
N VAL A 596 -22.00 -31.26 -16.61
CA VAL A 596 -20.66 -31.56 -16.09
C VAL A 596 -20.59 -33.02 -15.68
N GLN A 597 -19.48 -33.67 -16.02
CA GLN A 597 -19.14 -34.96 -15.48
C GLN A 597 -18.18 -34.76 -14.31
N LEU A 598 -18.50 -35.39 -13.19
CA LEU A 598 -17.79 -35.26 -11.93
C LEU A 598 -17.18 -36.61 -11.56
N ASN A 599 -16.02 -36.56 -10.93
CA ASN A 599 -15.33 -37.72 -10.40
C ASN A 599 -14.94 -37.44 -8.95
N ILE A 600 -15.59 -38.15 -8.02
CA ILE A 600 -15.42 -38.02 -6.58
C ILE A 600 -15.04 -39.41 -6.06
N ASN A 601 -13.88 -39.52 -5.43
CA ASN A 601 -13.39 -40.78 -4.85
C ASN A 601 -13.43 -41.98 -5.82
N GLY A 602 -13.26 -41.74 -7.12
CA GLY A 602 -13.27 -42.77 -8.17
C GLY A 602 -14.66 -43.13 -8.73
N LYS A 603 -15.75 -42.62 -8.14
CA LYS A 603 -17.11 -42.76 -8.68
C LYS A 603 -17.42 -41.59 -9.62
N GLN A 604 -18.07 -41.89 -10.75
CA GLN A 604 -18.48 -40.90 -11.74
C GLN A 604 -19.96 -40.55 -11.59
N SER A 605 -20.28 -39.27 -11.65
CA SER A 605 -21.66 -38.76 -11.64
C SER A 605 -21.80 -37.57 -12.60
N TYR A 606 -23.04 -37.16 -12.88
CA TYR A 606 -23.37 -36.09 -13.81
C TYR A 606 -24.31 -35.09 -13.15
N GLY A 607 -24.10 -33.80 -13.44
CA GLY A 607 -24.97 -32.73 -12.96
C GLY A 607 -24.99 -31.58 -13.95
N VAL A 608 -25.84 -30.59 -13.67
CA VAL A 608 -26.01 -29.41 -14.53
C VAL A 608 -25.50 -28.18 -13.79
N VAL A 609 -24.70 -27.35 -14.48
CA VAL A 609 -24.15 -26.14 -13.88
C VAL A 609 -25.22 -25.07 -13.76
N THR A 610 -25.40 -24.57 -12.55
CA THR A 610 -26.35 -23.50 -12.21
C THR A 610 -25.64 -22.31 -11.57
N GLY A 611 -26.20 -21.11 -11.74
CA GLY A 611 -25.57 -19.86 -11.29
C GLY A 611 -25.70 -19.58 -9.81
N GLU A 612 -24.82 -18.74 -9.25
CA GLU A 612 -24.89 -18.34 -7.84
C GLU A 612 -26.24 -17.66 -7.50
N CYS A 613 -26.98 -18.30 -6.61
CA CYS A 613 -28.25 -17.83 -6.07
C CYS A 613 -28.00 -16.75 -5.01
N LYS A 614 -28.18 -15.47 -5.36
CA LYS A 614 -28.11 -14.35 -4.40
C LYS A 614 -29.14 -14.44 -3.27
N THR A 615 -30.18 -15.27 -3.42
CA THR A 615 -31.24 -15.53 -2.42
C THR A 615 -30.99 -16.75 -1.55
N CYS A 616 -29.95 -17.54 -1.81
CA CYS A 616 -29.67 -18.77 -1.07
C CYS A 616 -28.88 -18.45 0.20
N GLN A 617 -29.58 -17.85 1.17
CA GLN A 617 -29.20 -17.98 2.57
C GLN A 617 -29.45 -19.44 2.97
N ALA A 618 -28.36 -20.16 3.26
CA ALA A 618 -28.15 -21.42 4.01
C ALA A 618 -29.24 -22.48 4.30
N GLU A 619 -30.53 -22.36 3.93
CA GLU A 619 -31.58 -23.21 4.53
C GLU A 619 -32.54 -23.89 3.55
N ASN A 620 -32.24 -23.97 2.25
CA ASN A 620 -33.00 -24.81 1.30
C ASN A 620 -32.07 -25.63 0.38
N ILE A 621 -31.12 -26.36 0.98
CA ILE A 621 -30.44 -27.47 0.31
C ILE A 621 -31.30 -28.70 0.56
N ASP A 622 -31.79 -29.38 -0.48
CA ASP A 622 -32.41 -30.69 -0.32
C ASP A 622 -31.34 -31.68 0.21
N THR A 623 -31.51 -32.09 1.47
CA THR A 623 -30.69 -33.08 2.16
C THR A 623 -31.25 -34.50 1.98
N SER A 624 -31.96 -34.77 0.87
CA SER A 624 -32.58 -36.07 0.64
C SER A 624 -31.55 -37.19 0.76
N PRO A 625 -31.81 -38.24 1.57
CA PRO A 625 -30.82 -39.24 1.97
C PRO A 625 -30.10 -39.94 0.80
N ASN A 626 -30.76 -40.02 -0.35
CA ASN A 626 -30.30 -40.81 -1.50
C ASN A 626 -29.11 -40.18 -2.23
N LEU A 627 -28.88 -38.86 -2.14
CA LEU A 627 -27.74 -38.22 -2.82
C LEU A 627 -26.42 -38.41 -2.03
N PHE A 628 -26.51 -38.52 -0.71
CA PHE A 628 -25.35 -38.50 0.20
C PHE A 628 -24.91 -39.90 0.65
N SER A 629 -25.82 -40.88 0.67
CA SER A 629 -25.47 -42.29 0.94
C SER A 629 -24.42 -42.84 -0.02
N ASP A 630 -24.33 -42.29 -1.24
CA ASP A 630 -23.37 -42.73 -2.25
C ASP A 630 -21.95 -42.17 -2.10
N PHE A 631 -21.78 -41.06 -1.36
CA PHE A 631 -20.55 -40.25 -1.41
C PHE A 631 -19.94 -39.81 -0.05
N GLY A 632 -20.62 -39.95 1.10
CA GLY A 632 -19.99 -39.75 2.42
C GLY A 632 -20.96 -39.50 3.58
N HIS A 633 -20.62 -40.01 4.77
CA HIS A 633 -21.44 -40.04 6.00
C HIS A 633 -21.62 -38.68 6.73
N THR A 634 -21.93 -37.59 6.04
CA THR A 634 -22.19 -36.29 6.69
C THR A 634 -23.35 -35.55 6.07
N ASP A 635 -24.17 -34.90 6.91
CA ASP A 635 -25.50 -34.40 6.55
C ASP A 635 -25.53 -33.05 5.78
N ILE A 636 -24.38 -32.35 5.56
CA ILE A 636 -24.23 -31.12 4.73
C ILE A 636 -22.76 -30.98 4.26
N GLY A 637 -22.43 -30.57 3.02
CA GLY A 637 -21.02 -30.21 2.72
C GLY A 637 -20.59 -29.81 1.29
N ILE A 638 -19.65 -28.86 1.23
CA ILE A 638 -18.81 -28.51 0.06
C ILE A 638 -17.82 -29.65 -0.19
N LEU A 639 -17.74 -30.17 -1.43
CA LEU A 639 -16.82 -31.26 -1.78
C LEU A 639 -15.76 -30.80 -2.79
N THR A 640 -14.51 -31.19 -2.55
CA THR A 640 -13.42 -31.03 -3.52
C THR A 640 -13.48 -32.18 -4.52
N CYS A 641 -13.62 -31.87 -5.82
CA CYS A 641 -13.81 -32.87 -6.86
C CYS A 641 -13.04 -32.55 -8.14
N LYS A 642 -12.80 -33.57 -8.96
CA LYS A 642 -12.39 -33.43 -10.36
C LYS A 642 -13.65 -33.38 -11.21
N TRP A 643 -13.71 -32.45 -12.16
CA TRP A 643 -14.87 -32.34 -13.03
C TRP A 643 -14.50 -31.80 -14.40
N LYS A 644 -15.38 -32.00 -15.37
CA LYS A 644 -15.20 -31.47 -16.73
C LYS A 644 -16.55 -31.12 -17.35
N PHE A 645 -16.54 -30.11 -18.20
CA PHE A 645 -17.71 -29.76 -19.00
C PHE A 645 -17.96 -30.79 -20.11
N MET A 646 -19.21 -31.18 -20.26
CA MET A 646 -19.69 -31.99 -21.38
C MET A 646 -19.99 -31.09 -22.58
N LYS A 647 -20.10 -31.68 -23.77
CA LYS A 647 -20.50 -30.94 -24.97
C LYS A 647 -21.90 -30.33 -24.76
N LYS A 648 -22.16 -29.15 -25.32
CA LYS A 648 -23.42 -28.42 -25.10
C LYS A 648 -24.67 -29.20 -25.52
N ASP A 649 -24.54 -30.13 -26.46
CA ASP A 649 -25.64 -30.96 -26.98
C ASP A 649 -25.62 -32.39 -26.38
N TRP A 650 -24.88 -32.60 -25.29
CA TRP A 650 -24.82 -33.88 -24.60
C TRP A 650 -26.01 -34.01 -23.65
N GLU A 651 -26.81 -35.04 -23.83
CA GLU A 651 -27.84 -35.48 -22.89
C GLU A 651 -27.54 -36.91 -22.42
N PRO A 652 -27.79 -37.26 -21.14
CA PRO A 652 -27.60 -38.61 -20.66
C PRO A 652 -28.57 -39.56 -21.38
N LYS A 653 -28.04 -40.56 -22.10
CA LYS A 653 -28.86 -41.53 -22.84
C LYS A 653 -29.55 -42.58 -21.96
N GLU A 654 -29.22 -42.63 -20.67
CA GLU A 654 -29.86 -43.40 -19.61
C GLU A 654 -29.27 -42.83 -18.32
N LEU A 655 -30.08 -42.16 -17.49
CA LEU A 655 -29.68 -41.92 -16.10
C LEU A 655 -29.77 -43.27 -15.40
N PRO A 656 -28.74 -43.74 -14.68
CA PRO A 656 -28.89 -44.95 -13.87
C PRO A 656 -30.07 -44.73 -12.92
N GLU A 657 -31.08 -45.59 -12.99
CA GLU A 657 -32.16 -45.61 -12.01
C GLU A 657 -31.52 -45.66 -10.62
N CYS A 658 -31.89 -44.71 -9.76
CA CYS A 658 -31.49 -44.73 -8.36
C CYS A 658 -32.18 -45.93 -7.70
N GLU A 659 -31.41 -46.95 -7.30
CA GLU A 659 -31.83 -47.93 -6.30
C GLU A 659 -31.63 -47.38 -4.88
#